data_AF-A0A4Q1ARZ8-F1
#
_entry.id   AF-A0A4Q1ARZ8-F1
#
_cell.length_a   1.000
_cell.length_b   1.000
_cell.length_c   1.000
_cell.angle_alpha   90.00
_cell.angle_beta   90.00
_cell.angle_gamma   90.00
#
_symmetry.space_group_name_H-M   'P 1'
#
loop_
_entity.id
_entity.type
_entity.pdbx_description
1 polymer ?
#
loop_
_entity_poly.entity_id
_entity_poly.type
_entity_poly.pdbx_seq_one_letter_code
_entity_poly.pdbx_strand_id
1 'polypeptide(L)'
;MKFIVIISLFFASILFADSSSLTEEEKQWIKNNEVRIGLSELYPLTYINKDTQMDGFVSDILKLIIKKYNINTKITKVKQAAIPLAIKENRIDIAPIINNEKIENTLGVYSSEILQIKRVLFVKKEDKSIKSFNDLKGKKIAVVNQLGTIPHIKKKYINIKVERTNNIKESVQKLLAGEVNALVASPIIIQEYLEENLIIDLKAMPLITFEPSKLYFFTSKDKTYLQSILEKGLNSISIKEEKELFDKWFLKDLANLPIIFTKEEINYLDKRTNIKLCVDPDWMPYEKIENHKHIGIVADYMKNFEKKIGVPLKLIETKDWTQALDFMKTRRCDVLSFVMDIESRRGYMNFTKPYVTAPLVLVTKRNVSFISDLKDLTNKRIGIQKNFAYNEIIRNKYPDLEIVDVEHLRAGLKKVERGEIFGQVTTHLNVAYAFQEEFYGSLQISGKFDERWQLSVGIRNDDPILLNIFEKVVNSISEETRQKIISKWVTVKYEKSIDYKLFWSIIGFLSFILLLILYTYLVQHRYIKKLKKAKEEIEVLNSTLEDKVQLRTRELELSNKKLKLKTSELENLNNNLDTKIKEEINNRKKQEQLLIQQSKLAEMGEMISMIAHQWRQPLSALSTIIQNIHLRHSLNKLDKEYLDKQRVLSNALTEKMSITIDDFRNFFKPNKEKHTFSIKDAIHQTIFLIDDSFKSHNIKIESEISDDITIYGFKNELSQVLLNILTNSKDAFLEKNIESPYIKIKTKHLQTHIKILISDNAGGINESIINKIFEPYFTTKDSYNGTGLGLYMSKMIIEQNMQGQLSAKNIQDGVQFSIYIPINLK
;
A
#
# COMPACT_ATOMS: atom_id res chain seq x y z
N MET A 1 26.06 28.73 -24.28
CA MET A 1 24.89 29.02 -25.16
C MET A 1 24.52 27.87 -26.13
N LYS A 2 24.98 26.62 -25.91
CA LYS A 2 24.57 25.42 -26.66
C LYS A 2 23.73 24.42 -25.83
N PHE A 3 23.41 24.76 -24.58
CA PHE A 3 22.66 23.91 -23.64
C PHE A 3 21.15 24.20 -23.60
N ILE A 4 20.69 25.26 -24.27
CA ILE A 4 19.27 25.68 -24.31
C ILE A 4 18.56 25.20 -25.59
N VAL A 5 19.31 24.74 -26.61
CA VAL A 5 18.74 24.30 -27.91
C VAL A 5 18.45 22.80 -27.96
N ILE A 6 18.97 22.01 -27.00
CA ILE A 6 18.77 20.54 -26.97
C ILE A 6 17.49 20.15 -26.19
N ILE A 7 16.99 21.02 -25.31
CA ILE A 7 15.74 20.78 -24.56
C ILE A 7 14.50 21.08 -25.41
N SER A 8 14.61 21.91 -26.46
CA SER A 8 13.50 22.24 -27.36
C SER A 8 13.28 21.23 -28.51
N LEU A 9 14.21 20.28 -28.72
CA LEU A 9 14.09 19.26 -29.78
C LEU A 9 13.63 17.89 -29.26
N PHE A 10 13.53 17.70 -27.94
CA PHE A 10 12.99 16.47 -27.34
C PHE A 10 11.47 16.48 -27.11
N PHE A 11 10.79 17.58 -27.46
CA PHE A 11 9.32 17.70 -27.40
C PHE A 11 8.61 17.55 -28.76
N ALA A 12 9.35 17.25 -29.84
CA ALA A 12 8.81 17.21 -31.21
C ALA A 12 8.70 15.80 -31.83
N SER A 13 8.84 14.73 -31.04
CA SER A 13 8.73 13.33 -31.50
C SER A 13 7.65 12.51 -30.80
N ILE A 14 6.61 13.18 -30.27
CA ILE A 14 5.29 12.57 -30.00
C ILE A 14 4.31 13.19 -30.99
N LEU A 15 4.50 12.88 -32.26
CA LEU A 15 3.54 13.14 -33.32
C LEU A 15 3.55 11.87 -34.14
N PHE A 16 2.81 10.85 -33.70
CA PHE A 16 2.08 9.94 -34.59
C PHE A 16 1.02 9.18 -33.77
N ALA A 17 -0.23 9.39 -34.19
CA ALA A 17 -1.46 8.69 -33.83
C ALA A 17 -2.04 8.91 -32.42
N ASP A 18 -2.45 10.15 -32.13
CA ASP A 18 -3.52 10.38 -31.17
C ASP A 18 -4.86 10.28 -31.92
N SER A 19 -5.62 9.21 -31.70
CA SER A 19 -6.96 9.04 -32.29
C SER A 19 -8.00 10.02 -31.73
N SER A 20 -7.60 10.98 -30.89
CA SER A 20 -8.48 11.88 -30.13
C SER A 20 -8.63 13.30 -30.71
N SER A 21 -7.92 13.69 -31.77
CA SER A 21 -8.03 15.03 -32.35
C SER A 21 -9.13 15.16 -33.42
N LEU A 22 -9.94 16.22 -33.33
CA LEU A 22 -10.89 16.61 -34.38
C LEU A 22 -10.16 17.04 -35.66
N THR A 23 -10.72 16.73 -36.83
CA THR A 23 -10.22 17.25 -38.12
C THR A 23 -10.53 18.74 -38.25
N GLU A 24 -9.86 19.45 -39.17
CA GLU A 24 -10.13 20.86 -39.39
C GLU A 24 -11.56 21.09 -39.93
N GLU A 25 -12.09 20.18 -40.75
CA GLU A 25 -13.48 20.24 -41.21
C GLU A 25 -14.47 20.09 -40.05
N GLU A 26 -14.21 19.19 -39.10
CA GLU A 26 -15.03 19.01 -37.90
C GLU A 26 -15.01 20.26 -37.01
N LYS A 27 -13.83 20.88 -36.82
CA LYS A 27 -13.69 22.14 -36.05
C LYS A 27 -14.45 23.28 -36.72
N GLN A 28 -14.39 23.39 -38.04
CA GLN A 28 -15.13 24.40 -38.79
C GLN A 28 -16.64 24.13 -38.75
N TRP A 29 -17.05 22.86 -38.82
CA TRP A 29 -18.44 22.46 -38.69
C TRP A 29 -19.01 22.86 -37.32
N ILE A 30 -18.29 22.62 -36.22
CA ILE A 30 -18.70 23.02 -34.86
C ILE A 30 -18.95 24.53 -34.77
N LYS A 31 -18.07 25.35 -35.35
CA LYS A 31 -18.22 26.83 -35.31
C LYS A 31 -19.46 27.33 -36.05
N ASN A 32 -19.90 26.60 -37.08
CA ASN A 32 -20.95 27.05 -38.00
C ASN A 32 -22.32 26.42 -37.72
N ASN A 33 -22.45 25.49 -36.78
CA ASN A 33 -23.67 24.73 -36.54
C ASN A 33 -24.12 24.78 -35.07
N GLU A 34 -25.43 24.86 -34.85
CA GLU A 34 -26.06 24.64 -33.55
C GLU A 34 -26.65 23.21 -33.53
N VAL A 35 -26.34 22.44 -32.49
CA VAL A 35 -26.81 21.06 -32.33
C VAL A 35 -28.07 21.02 -31.46
N ARG A 36 -29.18 20.53 -32.01
CA ARG A 36 -30.46 20.40 -31.29
C ARG A 36 -30.52 19.05 -30.58
N ILE A 37 -30.54 19.07 -29.25
CA ILE A 37 -30.53 17.88 -28.41
C ILE A 37 -31.96 17.55 -27.98
N GLY A 38 -32.45 16.39 -28.39
CA GLY A 38 -33.70 15.81 -27.89
C GLY A 38 -33.47 15.07 -26.58
N LEU A 39 -34.05 15.56 -25.48
CA LEU A 39 -33.98 14.89 -24.18
C LEU A 39 -35.32 14.28 -23.79
N SER A 40 -35.22 13.04 -23.33
CA SER A 40 -36.36 12.29 -22.78
C SER A 40 -36.28 12.20 -21.27
N GLU A 41 -37.44 12.17 -20.61
CA GLU A 41 -37.55 12.00 -19.16
C GLU A 41 -37.32 10.53 -18.79
N LEU A 42 -36.10 10.24 -18.36
CA LEU A 42 -35.63 8.94 -17.92
C LEU A 42 -34.67 9.15 -16.73
N TYR A 43 -35.21 9.62 -15.61
CA TYR A 43 -34.45 9.80 -14.38
C TYR A 43 -33.88 8.46 -13.84
N PRO A 44 -32.64 8.40 -13.32
CA PRO A 44 -31.61 9.45 -13.26
C PRO A 44 -30.68 9.55 -14.49
N LEU A 45 -31.01 8.89 -15.59
CA LEU A 45 -30.14 8.82 -16.78
C LEU A 45 -30.19 10.10 -17.61
N THR A 46 -31.39 10.59 -17.92
CA THR A 46 -31.62 11.83 -18.67
C THR A 46 -32.90 12.51 -18.18
N TYR A 47 -32.87 13.81 -17.92
CA TYR A 47 -34.06 14.60 -17.63
C TYR A 47 -33.74 16.09 -17.79
N ILE A 48 -34.76 16.93 -17.69
CA ILE A 48 -34.60 18.39 -17.60
C ILE A 48 -34.86 18.79 -16.15
N ASN A 49 -33.87 19.40 -15.51
CA ASN A 49 -33.99 19.83 -14.12
C ASN A 49 -34.85 21.10 -13.98
N LYS A 50 -35.05 21.56 -12.73
CA LYS A 50 -35.89 22.73 -12.43
C LYS A 50 -35.35 24.04 -13.06
N ASP A 51 -34.04 24.09 -13.30
CA ASP A 51 -33.35 25.25 -13.91
C ASP A 51 -33.35 25.18 -15.45
N THR A 52 -34.19 24.32 -16.05
CA THR A 52 -34.31 24.10 -17.49
C THR A 52 -33.04 23.57 -18.17
N GLN A 53 -32.10 23.03 -17.40
CA GLN A 53 -30.87 22.43 -17.91
C GLN A 53 -31.01 20.91 -18.07
N MET A 54 -30.25 20.36 -19.02
CA MET A 54 -30.10 18.92 -19.15
C MET A 54 -29.40 18.34 -17.93
N ASP A 55 -29.88 17.22 -17.39
CA ASP A 55 -29.31 16.60 -16.20
C ASP A 55 -29.49 15.07 -16.24
N GLY A 56 -28.73 14.37 -15.41
CA GLY A 56 -28.65 12.90 -15.40
C GLY A 56 -27.31 12.35 -15.90
N PHE A 57 -27.04 11.08 -15.62
CA PHE A 57 -25.76 10.42 -15.92
C PHE A 57 -25.35 10.55 -17.40
N VAL A 58 -26.29 10.31 -18.31
CA VAL A 58 -26.02 10.31 -19.76
C VAL A 58 -26.01 11.73 -20.30
N SER A 59 -26.81 12.61 -19.71
CA SER A 59 -26.73 14.04 -19.96
C SER A 59 -25.36 14.59 -19.58
N ASP A 60 -24.78 14.16 -18.45
CA ASP A 60 -23.46 14.61 -18.02
C ASP A 60 -22.33 14.09 -18.91
N ILE A 61 -22.43 12.85 -19.41
CA ILE A 61 -21.54 12.34 -20.46
C ILE A 61 -21.59 13.25 -21.70
N LEU A 62 -22.80 13.60 -22.15
CA LEU A 62 -22.97 14.49 -23.30
C LEU A 62 -22.44 15.91 -23.01
N LYS A 63 -22.63 16.45 -21.79
CA LYS A 63 -22.07 17.74 -21.37
C LYS A 63 -20.54 17.75 -21.41
N LEU A 64 -19.88 16.65 -21.02
CA LEU A 64 -18.43 16.54 -21.10
C LEU A 64 -17.96 16.70 -22.55
N ILE A 65 -18.62 16.02 -23.50
CA ILE A 65 -18.31 16.11 -24.93
C ILE A 65 -18.57 17.53 -25.46
N ILE A 66 -19.72 18.12 -25.13
CA ILE A 66 -20.10 19.48 -25.52
C ILE A 66 -19.06 20.49 -25.02
N LYS A 67 -18.67 20.39 -23.75
CA LYS A 67 -17.69 21.29 -23.13
C LYS A 67 -16.30 21.11 -23.73
N LYS A 68 -15.88 19.86 -23.96
CA LYS A 68 -14.57 19.52 -24.50
C LYS A 68 -14.34 20.10 -25.90
N TYR A 69 -15.37 20.06 -26.74
CA TYR A 69 -15.27 20.54 -28.12
C TYR A 69 -15.97 21.88 -28.37
N ASN A 70 -16.47 22.52 -27.31
CA ASN A 70 -17.16 23.81 -27.36
C ASN A 70 -18.32 23.84 -28.38
N ILE A 71 -19.17 22.81 -28.35
CA ILE A 71 -20.30 22.65 -29.26
C ILE A 71 -21.45 23.58 -28.85
N ASN A 72 -21.98 24.37 -29.78
CA ASN A 72 -23.19 25.16 -29.52
C ASN A 72 -24.43 24.26 -29.55
N THR A 73 -25.31 24.35 -28.55
CA THR A 73 -26.43 23.40 -28.40
C THR A 73 -27.75 24.05 -27.99
N LYS A 74 -28.86 23.44 -28.42
CA LYS A 74 -30.23 23.81 -28.05
C LYS A 74 -31.02 22.60 -27.59
N ILE A 75 -31.57 22.65 -26.38
CA ILE A 75 -32.27 21.51 -25.77
C ILE A 75 -33.77 21.54 -26.13
N THR A 76 -34.31 20.38 -26.51
CA THR A 76 -35.73 20.17 -26.80
C THR A 76 -36.25 18.94 -26.04
N LYS A 77 -37.36 19.08 -25.31
CA LYS A 77 -37.99 17.95 -24.60
C LYS A 77 -38.74 17.05 -25.59
N VAL A 78 -38.41 15.76 -25.64
CA VAL A 78 -39.00 14.78 -26.56
C VAL A 78 -39.26 13.46 -25.83
N LYS A 79 -40.45 12.88 -26.00
CA LYS A 79 -40.74 11.53 -25.46
C LYS A 79 -39.91 10.49 -26.22
N GLN A 80 -39.38 9.47 -25.54
CA GLN A 80 -38.60 8.38 -26.16
C GLN A 80 -39.23 7.83 -27.45
N ALA A 81 -40.54 7.53 -27.43
CA ALA A 81 -41.27 6.99 -28.57
C ALA A 81 -41.39 7.96 -29.78
N ALA A 82 -41.19 9.26 -29.56
CA ALA A 82 -41.29 10.30 -30.59
C ALA A 82 -39.92 10.73 -31.15
N ILE A 83 -38.80 10.21 -30.62
CA ILE A 83 -37.45 10.54 -31.09
C ILE A 83 -37.27 10.26 -32.59
N PRO A 84 -37.67 9.10 -33.15
CA PRO A 84 -37.50 8.83 -34.58
C PRO A 84 -38.23 9.83 -35.47
N LEU A 85 -39.46 10.21 -35.09
CA LEU A 85 -40.25 11.19 -35.80
C LEU A 85 -39.63 12.60 -35.68
N ALA A 86 -39.14 12.97 -34.50
CA ALA A 86 -38.51 14.26 -34.27
C ALA A 86 -37.20 14.43 -35.05
N ILE A 87 -36.42 13.35 -35.25
CA ILE A 87 -35.26 13.36 -36.14
C ILE A 87 -35.70 13.47 -37.60
N LYS A 88 -36.71 12.70 -38.03
CA LYS A 88 -37.24 12.75 -39.40
C LYS A 88 -37.77 14.13 -39.78
N GLU A 89 -38.44 14.81 -38.86
CA GLU A 89 -38.95 16.18 -39.02
C GLU A 89 -37.87 17.26 -38.80
N ASN A 90 -36.62 16.83 -38.61
CA ASN A 90 -35.48 17.72 -38.38
C ASN A 90 -35.72 18.68 -37.21
N ARG A 91 -36.42 18.24 -36.15
CA ARG A 91 -36.64 19.01 -34.90
C ARG A 91 -35.51 18.84 -33.90
N ILE A 92 -34.80 17.72 -33.96
CA ILE A 92 -33.63 17.40 -33.14
C ILE A 92 -32.56 16.74 -34.01
N ASP A 93 -31.29 16.92 -33.67
CA ASP A 93 -30.13 16.36 -34.36
C ASP A 93 -29.55 15.13 -33.64
N ILE A 94 -29.66 15.10 -32.31
CA ILE A 94 -29.18 14.02 -31.44
C ILE A 94 -30.16 13.78 -30.31
N ALA A 95 -30.34 12.52 -29.90
CA ALA A 95 -30.99 12.19 -28.64
C ALA A 95 -30.37 10.94 -27.99
N PRO A 96 -30.25 10.87 -26.66
CA PRO A 96 -30.05 9.61 -25.96
C PRO A 96 -31.27 8.70 -26.17
N ILE A 97 -31.05 7.49 -26.68
CA ILE A 97 -32.11 6.52 -26.97
C ILE A 97 -31.77 5.13 -26.46
N ILE A 98 -32.80 4.44 -25.97
CA ILE A 98 -32.70 3.02 -25.61
C ILE A 98 -33.11 2.18 -26.82
N ASN A 99 -32.18 1.39 -27.33
CA ASN A 99 -32.44 0.50 -28.46
C ASN A 99 -32.97 -0.85 -27.96
N ASN A 100 -34.23 -1.18 -28.28
CA ASN A 100 -34.83 -2.47 -27.89
C ASN A 100 -35.00 -3.45 -29.06
N GLU A 101 -34.94 -2.97 -30.30
CA GLU A 101 -34.81 -3.71 -31.56
C GLU A 101 -34.76 -2.62 -32.64
N LYS A 102 -33.73 -2.67 -33.50
CA LYS A 102 -33.33 -1.63 -34.46
C LYS A 102 -34.53 -0.80 -34.96
N ILE A 103 -34.62 0.47 -34.55
CA ILE A 103 -35.30 1.48 -35.38
C ILE A 103 -34.65 1.32 -36.75
N GLU A 104 -35.46 1.05 -37.79
CA GLU A 104 -34.95 0.78 -39.13
C GLU A 104 -33.82 1.78 -39.47
N ASN A 105 -32.67 1.25 -39.87
CA ASN A 105 -31.41 1.96 -40.16
C ASN A 105 -31.53 3.03 -41.27
N THR A 106 -32.74 3.43 -41.63
CA THR A 106 -33.08 4.41 -42.66
C THR A 106 -33.08 5.84 -42.14
N LEU A 107 -33.37 6.07 -40.84
CA LEU A 107 -33.54 7.42 -40.27
C LEU A 107 -32.31 8.03 -39.58
N GLY A 108 -31.42 7.22 -39.01
CA GLY A 108 -30.33 7.73 -38.17
C GLY A 108 -29.24 6.71 -37.88
N VAL A 109 -28.24 7.14 -37.11
CA VAL A 109 -27.04 6.35 -36.74
C VAL A 109 -26.90 6.31 -35.21
N TYR A 110 -26.52 5.15 -34.67
CA TYR A 110 -26.21 4.99 -33.25
C TYR A 110 -24.73 5.20 -33.00
N SER A 111 -24.37 5.84 -31.89
CA SER A 111 -23.00 5.84 -31.35
C SER A 111 -22.58 4.46 -30.85
N SER A 112 -21.35 4.35 -30.36
CA SER A 112 -20.98 3.30 -29.40
C SER A 112 -21.90 3.27 -28.16
N GLU A 113 -21.95 2.11 -27.52
CA GLU A 113 -22.78 1.85 -26.34
C GLU A 113 -22.34 2.72 -25.17
N ILE A 114 -23.28 3.49 -24.61
CA ILE A 114 -23.03 4.36 -23.45
C ILE A 114 -23.20 3.58 -22.16
N LEU A 115 -24.30 2.82 -22.04
CA LEU A 115 -24.63 2.09 -20.82
C LEU A 115 -25.55 0.90 -21.12
N GLN A 116 -25.28 -0.19 -20.41
CA GLN A 116 -26.14 -1.36 -20.38
C GLN A 116 -27.06 -1.34 -19.15
N ILE A 117 -28.36 -1.13 -19.38
CA ILE A 117 -29.37 -1.06 -18.32
C ILE A 117 -29.89 -2.47 -18.04
N LYS A 118 -29.35 -3.10 -16.99
CA LYS A 118 -29.82 -4.40 -16.49
C LYS A 118 -31.21 -4.27 -15.89
N ARG A 119 -31.99 -5.34 -16.02
CA ARG A 119 -33.35 -5.47 -15.47
C ARG A 119 -33.44 -6.74 -14.63
N VAL A 120 -33.96 -6.60 -13.43
CA VAL A 120 -34.15 -7.70 -12.50
C VAL A 120 -35.56 -7.67 -11.95
N LEU A 121 -35.95 -8.78 -11.34
CA LEU A 121 -37.21 -8.89 -10.63
C LEU A 121 -37.07 -8.30 -9.22
N PHE A 122 -38.09 -7.57 -8.76
CA PHE A 122 -38.23 -7.14 -7.37
C PHE A 122 -39.51 -7.75 -6.79
N VAL A 123 -39.41 -8.20 -5.54
CA VAL A 123 -40.50 -8.83 -4.79
C VAL A 123 -40.54 -8.26 -3.37
N LYS A 124 -41.62 -8.52 -2.62
CA LYS A 124 -41.66 -8.19 -1.19
C LYS A 124 -40.58 -8.97 -0.44
N LYS A 125 -40.01 -8.37 0.60
CA LYS A 125 -38.91 -8.94 1.37
C LYS A 125 -39.34 -10.23 2.06
N GLU A 126 -40.55 -10.28 2.62
CA GLU A 126 -41.13 -11.50 3.20
C GLU A 126 -41.49 -12.59 2.18
N ASP A 127 -41.60 -12.28 0.89
CA ASP A 127 -41.99 -13.26 -0.12
C ASP A 127 -40.88 -14.30 -0.32
N LYS A 128 -41.16 -15.55 0.08
CA LYS A 128 -40.26 -16.70 -0.08
C LYS A 128 -40.66 -17.61 -1.24
N SER A 129 -41.77 -17.31 -1.91
CA SER A 129 -42.38 -18.17 -2.94
C SER A 129 -41.70 -18.05 -4.30
N ILE A 130 -41.07 -16.91 -4.59
CA ILE A 130 -40.36 -16.66 -5.85
C ILE A 130 -38.86 -16.76 -5.60
N LYS A 131 -38.21 -17.79 -6.14
CA LYS A 131 -36.75 -18.01 -6.01
C LYS A 131 -36.06 -18.12 -7.37
N SER A 132 -36.80 -18.53 -8.38
CA SER A 132 -36.33 -18.81 -9.74
C SER A 132 -37.30 -18.28 -10.79
N PHE A 133 -36.86 -18.25 -12.05
CA PHE A 133 -37.71 -17.82 -13.16
C PHE A 133 -38.94 -18.72 -13.35
N ASN A 134 -38.84 -20.01 -13.01
CA ASN A 134 -39.95 -20.96 -13.12
C ASN A 134 -41.11 -20.64 -12.16
N ASP A 135 -40.81 -20.02 -11.01
CA ASP A 135 -41.80 -19.65 -9.99
C ASP A 135 -42.69 -18.48 -10.44
N LEU A 136 -42.35 -17.83 -11.54
CA LEU A 136 -43.15 -16.76 -12.15
C LEU A 136 -44.32 -17.28 -12.99
N LYS A 137 -44.41 -18.60 -13.23
CA LYS A 137 -45.49 -19.19 -14.02
C LYS A 137 -46.85 -18.89 -13.37
N GLY A 138 -47.74 -18.22 -14.11
CA GLY A 138 -49.07 -17.82 -13.64
C GLY A 138 -49.09 -16.63 -12.68
N LYS A 139 -47.93 -16.11 -12.26
CA LYS A 139 -47.82 -14.90 -11.42
C LYS A 139 -48.05 -13.64 -12.24
N LYS A 140 -48.56 -12.60 -11.57
CA LYS A 140 -48.80 -11.27 -12.14
C LYS A 140 -47.59 -10.38 -11.84
N ILE A 141 -46.94 -9.84 -12.87
CA ILE A 141 -45.78 -8.95 -12.72
C ILE A 141 -46.08 -7.55 -13.26
N ALA A 142 -45.71 -6.51 -12.51
CA ALA A 142 -45.80 -5.13 -12.99
C ALA A 142 -44.59 -4.80 -13.88
N VAL A 143 -44.85 -4.22 -15.04
CA VAL A 143 -43.83 -3.75 -15.98
C VAL A 143 -44.22 -2.34 -16.43
N VAL A 144 -43.33 -1.39 -16.22
CA VAL A 144 -43.54 -0.01 -16.69
C VAL A 144 -43.61 0.00 -18.21
N ASN A 145 -44.65 0.62 -18.75
CA ASN A 145 -44.85 0.79 -20.18
C ASN A 145 -43.95 1.87 -20.77
N GLN A 146 -42.66 1.63 -20.67
CA GLN A 146 -41.65 2.39 -21.38
C GLN A 146 -40.80 1.35 -22.12
N LEU A 147 -40.17 1.76 -23.22
CA LEU A 147 -39.04 1.01 -23.78
C LEU A 147 -39.40 -0.38 -24.37
N GLY A 148 -40.54 -0.56 -25.05
CA GLY A 148 -40.84 -1.80 -25.80
C GLY A 148 -40.75 -3.11 -25.00
N THR A 149 -40.77 -3.04 -23.67
CA THR A 149 -40.35 -4.13 -22.78
C THR A 149 -41.44 -5.20 -22.65
N ILE A 150 -42.70 -4.76 -22.69
CA ILE A 150 -43.87 -5.63 -22.61
C ILE A 150 -43.95 -6.59 -23.81
N PRO A 151 -43.83 -6.14 -25.07
CA PRO A 151 -43.74 -7.04 -26.23
C PRO A 151 -42.69 -8.13 -26.08
N HIS A 152 -41.47 -7.80 -25.64
CA HIS A 152 -40.36 -8.76 -25.50
C HIS A 152 -40.60 -9.79 -24.39
N ILE A 153 -41.09 -9.34 -23.23
CA ILE A 153 -41.43 -10.24 -22.13
C ILE A 153 -42.59 -11.16 -22.55
N LYS A 154 -43.62 -10.63 -23.22
CA LYS A 154 -44.76 -11.44 -23.69
C LYS A 154 -44.37 -12.44 -24.79
N LYS A 155 -43.46 -12.07 -25.70
CA LYS A 155 -42.98 -12.94 -26.79
C LYS A 155 -42.13 -14.10 -26.27
N LYS A 156 -41.27 -13.85 -25.28
CA LYS A 156 -40.33 -14.85 -24.74
C LYS A 156 -40.91 -15.67 -23.57
N TYR A 157 -41.86 -15.10 -22.82
CA TYR A 157 -42.38 -15.69 -21.57
C TYR A 157 -43.91 -15.75 -21.56
N ILE A 158 -44.47 -16.63 -22.39
CA ILE A 158 -45.92 -16.80 -22.63
C ILE A 158 -46.75 -17.09 -21.37
N ASN A 159 -46.16 -17.68 -20.33
CA ASN A 159 -46.88 -18.10 -19.13
C ASN A 159 -46.83 -17.09 -17.96
N ILE A 160 -46.38 -15.85 -18.19
CA ILE A 160 -46.32 -14.80 -17.18
C ILE A 160 -47.40 -13.75 -17.47
N LYS A 161 -48.21 -13.39 -16.46
CA LYS A 161 -49.23 -12.34 -16.60
C LYS A 161 -48.58 -10.97 -16.42
N VAL A 162 -48.39 -10.23 -17.50
CA VAL A 162 -47.78 -8.89 -17.47
C VAL A 162 -48.86 -7.81 -17.24
N GLU A 163 -48.77 -7.13 -16.11
CA GLU A 163 -49.53 -5.92 -15.77
C GLU A 163 -48.78 -4.68 -16.25
N ARG A 164 -49.46 -3.85 -17.04
CA ARG A 164 -48.90 -2.61 -17.57
C ARG A 164 -49.06 -1.49 -16.54
N THR A 165 -47.97 -0.78 -16.23
CA THR A 165 -47.99 0.41 -15.37
C THR A 165 -47.44 1.64 -16.10
N ASN A 166 -47.78 2.84 -15.64
CA ASN A 166 -47.39 4.09 -16.28
C ASN A 166 -46.00 4.59 -15.83
N ASN A 167 -45.61 4.30 -14.59
CA ASN A 167 -44.34 4.73 -13.99
C ASN A 167 -43.91 3.79 -12.86
N ILE A 168 -42.69 3.98 -12.34
CA ILE A 168 -42.12 3.15 -11.28
C ILE A 168 -42.93 3.25 -9.98
N LYS A 169 -43.42 4.44 -9.63
CA LYS A 169 -44.29 4.67 -8.47
C LYS A 169 -45.51 3.76 -8.48
N GLU A 170 -46.24 3.69 -9.60
CA GLU A 170 -47.41 2.82 -9.75
C GLU A 170 -47.02 1.34 -9.60
N SER A 171 -45.91 0.91 -10.20
CA SER A 171 -45.41 -0.47 -10.06
C SER A 171 -45.10 -0.85 -8.62
N VAL A 172 -44.44 0.03 -7.88
CA VAL A 172 -44.08 -0.19 -6.48
C VAL A 172 -45.33 -0.21 -5.60
N GLN A 173 -46.26 0.73 -5.81
CA GLN A 173 -47.53 0.78 -5.06
C GLN A 173 -48.36 -0.48 -5.27
N LYS A 174 -48.51 -0.96 -6.51
CA LYS A 174 -49.22 -2.21 -6.83
C LYS A 174 -48.55 -3.43 -6.19
N LEU A 175 -47.21 -3.47 -6.16
CA LEU A 175 -46.49 -4.56 -5.51
C LEU A 175 -46.70 -4.55 -4.00
N LEU A 176 -46.58 -3.39 -3.35
CA LEU A 176 -46.81 -3.23 -1.91
C LEU A 176 -48.26 -3.54 -1.52
N ALA A 177 -49.24 -3.14 -2.34
CA ALA A 177 -50.65 -3.47 -2.17
C ALA A 177 -50.98 -4.95 -2.40
N GLY A 178 -50.06 -5.74 -2.97
CA GLY A 178 -50.28 -7.16 -3.29
C GLY A 178 -51.11 -7.40 -4.55
N GLU A 179 -51.38 -6.37 -5.36
CA GLU A 179 -52.08 -6.48 -6.65
C GLU A 179 -51.24 -7.19 -7.72
N VAL A 180 -49.92 -7.17 -7.56
CA VAL A 180 -48.95 -7.92 -8.36
C VAL A 180 -48.00 -8.68 -7.44
N ASN A 181 -47.46 -9.79 -7.93
CA ASN A 181 -46.53 -10.64 -7.18
C ASN A 181 -45.08 -10.15 -7.26
N ALA A 182 -44.74 -9.44 -8.33
CA ALA A 182 -43.41 -8.89 -8.54
C ALA A 182 -43.47 -7.68 -9.46
N LEU A 183 -42.38 -6.92 -9.53
CA LEU A 183 -42.18 -5.90 -10.56
C LEU A 183 -40.85 -6.12 -11.29
N VAL A 184 -40.78 -5.72 -12.55
CA VAL A 184 -39.54 -5.73 -13.33
C VAL A 184 -39.05 -4.31 -13.47
N ALA A 185 -37.84 -4.07 -12.97
CA ALA A 185 -37.21 -2.75 -13.05
C ALA A 185 -35.68 -2.87 -13.15
N SER A 186 -35.05 -1.78 -13.58
CA SER A 186 -33.61 -1.66 -13.44
C SER A 186 -33.26 -1.32 -12.00
N PRO A 187 -32.29 -2.00 -11.35
CA PRO A 187 -31.83 -1.62 -10.02
C PRO A 187 -31.47 -0.15 -9.93
N ILE A 188 -30.77 0.37 -10.94
CA ILE A 188 -30.32 1.77 -10.99
C ILE A 188 -31.50 2.75 -10.98
N ILE A 189 -32.60 2.44 -11.67
CA ILE A 189 -33.75 3.33 -11.81
C ILE A 189 -34.69 3.24 -10.59
N ILE A 190 -34.87 2.03 -10.04
CA ILE A 190 -35.77 1.82 -8.92
C ILE A 190 -35.13 2.14 -7.57
N GLN A 191 -33.83 1.89 -7.41
CA GLN A 191 -33.10 2.08 -6.15
C GLN A 191 -33.29 3.50 -5.63
N GLU A 192 -33.15 4.50 -6.50
CA GLU A 192 -33.37 5.90 -6.14
C GLU A 192 -34.81 6.17 -5.69
N TYR A 193 -35.82 5.62 -6.38
CA TYR A 193 -37.21 5.75 -5.96
C TYR A 193 -37.45 5.09 -4.60
N LEU A 194 -36.85 3.93 -4.34
CA LEU A 194 -36.94 3.25 -3.04
C LEU A 194 -36.25 4.06 -1.94
N GLU A 195 -35.09 4.65 -2.23
CA GLU A 195 -34.32 5.47 -1.30
C GLU A 195 -35.04 6.78 -0.96
N GLU A 196 -35.51 7.54 -1.96
CA GLU A 196 -36.24 8.79 -1.75
C GLU A 196 -37.54 8.61 -0.95
N ASN A 197 -38.15 7.43 -1.06
CA ASN A 197 -39.41 7.11 -0.39
C ASN A 197 -39.24 6.16 0.81
N LEU A 198 -37.99 5.85 1.21
CA LEU A 198 -37.63 4.95 2.31
C LEU A 198 -38.34 3.57 2.28
N ILE A 199 -38.53 3.01 1.08
CA ILE A 199 -39.20 1.73 0.89
C ILE A 199 -38.19 0.60 1.08
N ILE A 200 -38.21 -0.04 2.25
CA ILE A 200 -37.30 -1.13 2.63
C ILE A 200 -37.92 -2.54 2.51
N ASP A 201 -39.21 -2.61 2.18
CA ASP A 201 -40.00 -3.85 2.13
C ASP A 201 -39.83 -4.61 0.81
N LEU A 202 -39.02 -4.11 -0.11
CA LEU A 202 -38.73 -4.76 -1.38
C LEU A 202 -37.29 -5.30 -1.40
N LYS A 203 -37.11 -6.43 -2.08
CA LYS A 203 -35.80 -7.02 -2.37
C LYS A 203 -35.63 -7.28 -3.86
N ALA A 204 -34.42 -7.03 -4.36
CA ALA A 204 -34.03 -7.43 -5.70
C ALA A 204 -33.76 -8.94 -5.76
N MET A 205 -34.09 -9.56 -6.89
CA MET A 205 -33.80 -10.96 -7.22
C MET A 205 -32.80 -10.99 -8.38
N PRO A 206 -31.49 -10.79 -8.12
CA PRO A 206 -30.50 -10.57 -9.17
C PRO A 206 -30.25 -11.79 -10.06
N LEU A 207 -30.67 -12.98 -9.63
CA LEU A 207 -30.59 -14.22 -10.41
C LEU A 207 -31.73 -14.36 -11.43
N ILE A 208 -32.81 -13.58 -11.28
CA ILE A 208 -33.93 -13.52 -12.22
C ILE A 208 -33.75 -12.28 -13.08
N THR A 209 -32.94 -12.41 -14.12
CA THR A 209 -32.60 -11.31 -15.03
C THR A 209 -33.45 -11.34 -16.29
N PHE A 210 -33.70 -10.16 -16.83
CA PHE A 210 -34.30 -9.97 -18.15
C PHE A 210 -33.24 -9.43 -19.11
N GLU A 211 -33.49 -9.56 -20.41
CA GLU A 211 -32.59 -9.01 -21.43
C GLU A 211 -32.30 -7.53 -21.16
N PRO A 212 -31.02 -7.15 -21.06
CA PRO A 212 -30.64 -5.78 -20.77
C PRO A 212 -30.94 -4.87 -21.95
N SER A 213 -31.31 -3.63 -21.65
CA SER A 213 -31.49 -2.61 -22.67
C SER A 213 -30.20 -1.82 -22.83
N LYS A 214 -29.80 -1.55 -24.08
CA LYS A 214 -28.60 -0.77 -24.38
C LYS A 214 -28.96 0.67 -24.72
N LEU A 215 -28.19 1.59 -24.17
CA LEU A 215 -28.37 3.03 -24.35
C LEU A 215 -27.29 3.58 -25.27
N TYR A 216 -27.70 4.43 -26.21
CA TYR A 216 -26.86 5.03 -27.25
C TYR A 216 -27.20 6.51 -27.41
N PHE A 217 -26.30 7.29 -28.02
CA PHE A 217 -26.73 8.49 -28.72
C PHE A 217 -27.22 8.09 -30.10
N PHE A 218 -28.33 8.67 -30.53
CA PHE A 218 -28.89 8.47 -31.86
C PHE A 218 -28.93 9.81 -32.58
N THR A 219 -28.27 9.85 -33.72
CA THR A 219 -28.09 11.04 -34.54
C THR A 219 -28.81 10.89 -35.87
N SER A 220 -29.15 12.01 -36.49
CA SER A 220 -29.67 12.00 -37.86
C SER A 220 -28.61 11.54 -38.86
N LYS A 221 -29.03 10.77 -39.87
CA LYS A 221 -28.12 10.12 -40.84
C LYS A 221 -27.36 11.11 -41.73
N ASP A 222 -27.90 12.30 -41.94
CA ASP A 222 -27.30 13.41 -42.68
C ASP A 222 -26.25 14.20 -41.87
N LYS A 223 -26.11 13.93 -40.56
CA LYS A 223 -25.17 14.64 -39.66
C LYS A 223 -23.90 13.84 -39.40
N THR A 224 -23.18 13.50 -40.47
CA THR A 224 -21.97 12.66 -40.41
C THR A 224 -20.84 13.25 -39.55
N TYR A 225 -20.61 14.57 -39.63
CA TYR A 225 -19.63 15.25 -38.76
C TYR A 225 -20.01 15.17 -37.28
N LEU A 226 -21.29 15.40 -36.94
CA LEU A 226 -21.77 15.28 -35.56
C LEU A 226 -21.56 13.86 -35.03
N GLN A 227 -21.86 12.85 -35.83
CA GLN A 227 -21.64 11.46 -35.47
C GLN A 227 -20.17 11.16 -35.18
N SER A 228 -19.26 11.62 -36.05
CA SER A 228 -17.82 11.46 -35.85
C SER A 228 -17.32 12.14 -34.57
N ILE A 229 -17.76 13.39 -34.33
CA ILE A 229 -17.41 14.17 -33.14
C ILE A 229 -17.91 13.47 -31.86
N LEU A 230 -19.13 12.93 -31.86
CA LEU A 230 -19.66 12.20 -30.71
C LEU A 230 -18.88 10.92 -30.43
N GLU A 231 -18.50 10.18 -31.46
CA GLU A 231 -17.73 8.95 -31.31
C GLU A 231 -16.32 9.24 -30.77
N LYS A 232 -15.65 10.27 -31.30
CA LYS A 232 -14.37 10.76 -30.75
C LYS A 232 -14.54 11.24 -29.31
N GLY A 233 -15.64 11.93 -29.02
CA GLY A 233 -16.00 12.39 -27.69
C GLY A 233 -16.12 11.26 -26.68
N LEU A 234 -16.93 10.24 -26.99
CA LEU A 234 -17.10 9.05 -26.16
C LEU A 234 -15.77 8.32 -25.92
N ASN A 235 -14.98 8.09 -26.97
CA ASN A 235 -13.67 7.43 -26.86
C ASN A 235 -12.64 8.24 -26.09
N SER A 236 -12.88 9.53 -25.89
CA SER A 236 -11.97 10.44 -25.19
C SER A 236 -12.28 10.63 -23.70
N ILE A 237 -13.36 10.02 -23.20
CA ILE A 237 -13.72 10.04 -21.78
C ILE A 237 -12.83 9.04 -21.05
N SER A 238 -12.13 9.51 -20.01
CA SER A 238 -11.27 8.64 -19.22
C SER A 238 -12.07 7.75 -18.27
N ILE A 239 -11.49 6.59 -17.91
CA ILE A 239 -12.04 5.68 -16.88
C ILE A 239 -12.31 6.42 -15.57
N LYS A 240 -11.49 7.43 -15.25
CA LYS A 240 -11.66 8.26 -14.05
C LYS A 240 -12.92 9.14 -14.15
N GLU A 241 -13.11 9.86 -15.25
CA GLU A 241 -14.30 10.70 -15.48
C GLU A 241 -15.57 9.86 -15.52
N GLU A 242 -15.52 8.71 -16.18
CA GLU A 242 -16.63 7.76 -16.21
C GLU A 242 -17.00 7.28 -14.80
N LYS A 243 -15.99 6.92 -13.99
CA LYS A 243 -16.19 6.54 -12.59
C LYS A 243 -16.76 7.69 -11.75
N GLU A 244 -16.24 8.91 -11.88
CA GLU A 244 -16.75 10.07 -11.13
C GLU A 244 -18.22 10.36 -11.45
N LEU A 245 -18.62 10.25 -12.72
CA LEU A 245 -20.03 10.36 -13.11
C LEU A 245 -20.86 9.19 -12.57
N PHE A 246 -20.33 7.97 -12.61
CA PHE A 246 -21.03 6.81 -12.07
C PHE A 246 -21.26 6.94 -10.56
N ASP A 247 -20.24 7.37 -9.83
CA ASP A 247 -20.28 7.58 -8.38
C ASP A 247 -21.30 8.69 -8.04
N LYS A 248 -21.28 9.81 -8.78
CA LYS A 248 -22.23 10.93 -8.61
C LYS A 248 -23.69 10.49 -8.71
N TRP A 249 -24.02 9.64 -9.68
CA TRP A 249 -25.41 9.32 -10.02
C TRP A 249 -25.93 8.03 -9.39
N PHE A 250 -25.06 7.05 -9.12
CA PHE A 250 -25.47 5.70 -8.74
C PHE A 250 -24.89 5.20 -7.43
N LEU A 251 -23.89 5.91 -6.88
CA LEU A 251 -23.33 5.65 -5.55
C LEU A 251 -23.50 6.93 -4.71
N LYS A 252 -24.75 7.38 -4.55
CA LYS A 252 -25.07 8.31 -3.47
C LYS A 252 -24.72 7.61 -2.17
N ASP A 253 -23.75 8.15 -1.44
CA ASP A 253 -23.39 7.66 -0.12
C ASP A 253 -24.67 7.71 0.74
N LEU A 254 -25.27 6.54 1.03
CA LEU A 254 -26.46 6.39 1.88
C LEU A 254 -26.27 7.10 3.23
N ALA A 255 -25.02 7.37 3.61
CA ALA A 255 -24.64 8.16 4.77
C ALA A 255 -25.16 9.61 4.73
N ASN A 256 -25.43 10.20 3.56
CA ASN A 256 -25.87 11.59 3.39
C ASN A 256 -27.37 11.78 3.16
N LEU A 257 -28.15 10.69 3.05
CA LEU A 257 -29.61 10.81 3.00
C LEU A 257 -30.14 11.30 4.37
N PRO A 258 -31.06 12.27 4.39
CA PRO A 258 -31.65 12.75 5.65
C PRO A 258 -32.45 11.63 6.30
N ILE A 259 -32.21 11.41 7.60
CA ILE A 259 -32.98 10.44 8.39
C ILE A 259 -34.36 11.03 8.65
N ILE A 260 -35.41 10.30 8.27
CA ILE A 260 -36.78 10.69 8.58
C ILE A 260 -37.14 10.15 9.97
N PHE A 261 -37.19 11.06 10.93
CA PHE A 261 -37.70 10.79 12.27
C PHE A 261 -39.24 10.88 12.29
N THR A 262 -39.89 10.09 13.14
CA THR A 262 -41.34 10.21 13.36
C THR A 262 -41.66 11.53 14.07
N LYS A 263 -42.91 11.97 14.01
CA LYS A 263 -43.33 13.19 14.74
C LYS A 263 -43.07 13.07 16.25
N GLU A 264 -43.20 11.88 16.80
CA GLU A 264 -42.92 11.59 18.21
C GLU A 264 -41.43 11.72 18.54
N GLU A 265 -40.56 11.17 17.69
CA GLU A 265 -39.10 11.28 17.83
C GLU A 265 -38.62 12.73 17.67
N ILE A 266 -39.17 13.49 16.72
CA ILE A 266 -38.86 14.92 16.54
C ILE A 266 -39.25 15.70 17.80
N ASN A 267 -40.49 15.55 18.28
CA ASN A 267 -40.94 16.20 19.51
C ASN A 267 -40.11 15.80 20.74
N TYR A 268 -39.60 14.57 20.77
CA TYR A 268 -38.71 14.09 21.82
C TYR A 268 -37.35 14.79 21.74
N LEU A 269 -36.76 14.90 20.54
CA LEU A 269 -35.46 15.55 20.31
C LEU A 269 -35.53 17.07 20.56
N ASP A 270 -36.60 17.74 20.14
CA ASP A 270 -36.80 19.19 20.33
C ASP A 270 -36.85 19.59 21.81
N LYS A 271 -37.27 18.67 22.70
CA LYS A 271 -37.31 18.88 24.15
C LYS A 271 -35.99 18.57 24.85
N ARG A 272 -35.02 17.97 24.16
CA ARG A 272 -33.73 17.55 24.72
C ARG A 272 -32.67 18.62 24.46
N THR A 273 -32.02 19.09 25.52
CA THR A 273 -30.88 20.01 25.39
C THR A 273 -29.56 19.28 25.11
N ASN A 274 -29.44 18.03 25.57
CA ASN A 274 -28.32 17.13 25.31
C ASN A 274 -28.74 15.68 25.62
N ILE A 275 -27.95 14.74 25.11
CA ILE A 275 -28.02 13.31 25.45
C ILE A 275 -26.72 12.94 26.17
N LYS A 276 -26.81 12.39 27.39
CA LYS A 276 -25.63 12.05 28.20
C LYS A 276 -24.98 10.76 27.70
N LEU A 277 -23.74 10.86 27.24
CA LEU A 277 -22.95 9.79 26.66
C LEU A 277 -21.87 9.31 27.65
N CYS A 278 -21.92 8.04 28.03
CA CYS A 278 -20.81 7.34 28.68
C CYS A 278 -19.99 6.59 27.62
N VAL A 279 -18.69 6.44 27.89
CA VAL A 279 -17.71 5.74 27.05
C VAL A 279 -16.75 4.92 27.92
N ASP A 280 -15.99 4.00 27.32
CA ASP A 280 -14.79 3.41 27.91
C ASP A 280 -13.63 4.42 27.87
N PRO A 281 -13.03 4.78 29.01
CA PRO A 281 -12.00 5.82 29.03
C PRO A 281 -10.63 5.38 28.54
N ASP A 282 -10.33 4.09 28.37
CA ASP A 282 -8.99 3.59 27.99
C ASP A 282 -9.04 2.34 27.08
N TRP A 283 -9.62 2.47 25.89
CA TRP A 283 -9.76 1.35 24.95
C TRP A 283 -9.36 1.67 23.50
N MET A 284 -8.20 2.30 23.33
CA MET A 284 -7.66 2.58 22.00
C MET A 284 -7.41 1.30 21.17
N PRO A 285 -7.68 1.34 19.85
CA PRO A 285 -8.07 2.50 19.04
C PRO A 285 -9.60 2.72 18.95
N TYR A 286 -10.42 1.95 19.70
CA TYR A 286 -11.88 2.06 19.65
C TYR A 286 -12.34 3.37 20.26
N GLU A 287 -12.06 3.59 21.53
CA GLU A 287 -12.25 4.89 22.14
C GLU A 287 -11.36 5.12 23.36
N LYS A 288 -11.17 6.39 23.72
CA LYS A 288 -10.47 6.85 24.91
C LYS A 288 -11.02 8.22 25.30
N ILE A 289 -10.93 8.54 26.59
CA ILE A 289 -11.05 9.93 27.05
C ILE A 289 -9.64 10.50 27.17
N GLU A 290 -9.34 11.51 26.37
CA GLU A 290 -8.07 12.23 26.43
C GLU A 290 -8.31 13.73 26.41
N ASN A 291 -7.72 14.46 27.36
CA ASN A 291 -7.91 15.91 27.52
C ASN A 291 -9.39 16.32 27.56
N HIS A 292 -10.20 15.61 28.35
CA HIS A 292 -11.66 15.81 28.47
C HIS A 292 -12.45 15.62 27.16
N LYS A 293 -11.88 14.92 26.17
CA LYS A 293 -12.51 14.66 24.88
C LYS A 293 -12.57 13.18 24.58
N HIS A 294 -13.68 12.78 23.96
CA HIS A 294 -13.87 11.45 23.40
C HIS A 294 -13.13 11.37 22.06
N ILE A 295 -12.14 10.47 21.96
CA ILE A 295 -11.35 10.21 20.75
C ILE A 295 -11.39 8.72 20.40
N GLY A 296 -11.11 8.38 19.14
CA GLY A 296 -11.08 7.00 18.64
C GLY A 296 -12.08 6.72 17.51
N ILE A 297 -12.12 5.47 17.06
CA ILE A 297 -13.05 4.97 16.03
C ILE A 297 -14.51 5.24 16.43
N VAL A 298 -14.87 4.94 17.68
CA VAL A 298 -16.23 5.09 18.18
C VAL A 298 -16.58 6.57 18.39
N ALA A 299 -15.61 7.42 18.73
CA ALA A 299 -15.82 8.87 18.76
C ALA A 299 -16.23 9.43 17.40
N ASP A 300 -15.61 8.96 16.31
CA ASP A 300 -15.97 9.37 14.95
C ASP A 300 -17.39 8.91 14.57
N TYR A 301 -17.81 7.70 14.99
CA TYR A 301 -19.19 7.25 14.84
C TYR A 301 -20.16 8.11 15.64
N MET A 302 -19.88 8.37 16.92
CA MET A 302 -20.72 9.18 17.80
C MET A 302 -20.88 10.61 17.27
N LYS A 303 -19.82 11.19 16.70
CA LYS A 303 -19.89 12.51 16.05
C LYS A 303 -20.78 12.49 14.81
N ASN A 304 -20.77 11.40 14.03
CA ASN A 304 -21.68 11.21 12.91
C ASN A 304 -23.14 11.10 13.39
N PHE A 305 -23.37 10.33 14.46
CA PHE A 305 -24.68 10.19 15.10
C PHE A 305 -25.19 11.53 15.63
N GLU A 306 -24.38 12.28 16.37
CA GLU A 306 -24.71 13.62 16.86
C GLU A 306 -25.18 14.53 15.72
N LYS A 307 -24.42 14.57 14.62
CA LYS A 307 -24.77 15.38 13.44
C LYS A 307 -26.11 14.98 12.83
N LYS A 308 -26.43 13.69 12.82
CA LYS A 308 -27.68 13.16 12.24
C LYS A 308 -28.88 13.31 13.16
N ILE A 309 -28.67 13.22 14.48
CA ILE A 309 -29.70 13.40 15.51
C ILE A 309 -30.03 14.89 15.68
N GLY A 310 -29.04 15.77 15.53
CA GLY A 310 -29.20 17.22 15.72
C GLY A 310 -29.22 17.66 17.19
N VAL A 311 -28.98 16.74 18.14
CA VAL A 311 -28.89 17.03 19.58
C VAL A 311 -27.48 16.68 20.07
N PRO A 312 -26.79 17.58 20.81
CA PRO A 312 -25.43 17.34 21.29
C PRO A 312 -25.30 16.11 22.19
N LEU A 313 -24.26 15.29 21.97
CA LEU A 313 -23.91 14.18 22.85
C LEU A 313 -22.93 14.67 23.91
N LYS A 314 -23.43 14.84 25.14
CA LYS A 314 -22.63 15.34 26.27
C LYS A 314 -21.85 14.19 26.91
N LEU A 315 -20.54 14.18 26.75
CA LEU A 315 -19.64 13.23 27.41
C LEU A 315 -19.76 13.33 28.95
N ILE A 316 -19.98 12.19 29.60
CA ILE A 316 -19.87 12.01 31.04
C ILE A 316 -18.62 11.20 31.31
N GLU A 317 -17.62 11.81 31.93
CA GLU A 317 -16.34 11.16 32.18
C GLU A 317 -16.45 10.03 33.20
N THR A 318 -15.79 8.93 32.88
CA THR A 318 -15.73 7.70 33.67
C THR A 318 -14.26 7.37 33.92
N LYS A 319 -13.98 6.74 35.08
CA LYS A 319 -12.63 6.32 35.48
C LYS A 319 -12.18 5.06 34.76
N ASP A 320 -13.13 4.14 34.56
CA ASP A 320 -12.95 2.85 33.91
C ASP A 320 -14.29 2.37 33.33
N TRP A 321 -14.24 1.24 32.61
CA TRP A 321 -15.40 0.57 32.05
C TRP A 321 -16.45 0.17 33.10
N THR A 322 -16.03 -0.21 34.30
CA THR A 322 -16.95 -0.63 35.38
C THR A 322 -17.80 0.54 35.84
N GLN A 323 -17.20 1.72 35.98
CA GLN A 323 -17.93 2.94 36.32
C GLN A 323 -18.88 3.36 35.20
N ALA A 324 -18.51 3.20 33.93
CA ALA A 324 -19.42 3.47 32.81
C ALA A 324 -20.69 2.60 32.87
N LEU A 325 -20.55 1.31 33.20
CA LEU A 325 -21.69 0.42 33.42
C LEU A 325 -22.53 0.81 34.64
N ASP A 326 -21.90 1.21 35.74
CA ASP A 326 -22.60 1.71 36.94
C ASP A 326 -23.40 2.99 36.64
N PHE A 327 -22.83 3.90 35.85
CA PHE A 327 -23.51 5.12 35.44
C PHE A 327 -24.72 4.86 34.54
N MET A 328 -24.69 3.80 33.73
CA MET A 328 -25.87 3.34 32.98
C MET A 328 -26.94 2.74 33.90
N LYS A 329 -26.55 1.94 34.90
CA LYS A 329 -27.48 1.37 35.90
C LYS A 329 -28.16 2.46 36.73
N THR A 330 -27.38 3.45 37.16
CA THR A 330 -27.83 4.57 38.01
C THR A 330 -28.43 5.74 37.23
N ARG A 331 -28.64 5.59 35.91
CA ARG A 331 -29.21 6.62 35.02
C ARG A 331 -28.44 7.94 34.99
N ARG A 332 -27.15 7.91 35.30
CA ARG A 332 -26.25 9.05 35.09
C ARG A 332 -25.93 9.27 33.61
N CYS A 333 -25.99 8.21 32.81
CA CYS A 333 -25.88 8.25 31.35
C CYS A 333 -27.17 7.81 30.67
N ASP A 334 -27.48 8.41 29.52
CA ASP A 334 -28.60 8.06 28.67
C ASP A 334 -28.18 6.96 27.67
N VAL A 335 -26.95 7.09 27.17
CA VAL A 335 -26.34 6.25 26.14
C VAL A 335 -24.95 5.80 26.57
N LEU A 336 -24.62 4.56 26.25
CA LEU A 336 -23.28 3.98 26.31
C LEU A 336 -22.81 3.76 24.86
N SER A 337 -21.68 4.37 24.49
CA SER A 337 -21.20 4.47 23.11
C SER A 337 -21.16 3.11 22.41
N PHE A 338 -20.46 2.15 23.00
CA PHE A 338 -20.51 0.76 22.58
C PHE A 338 -20.72 -0.17 23.78
N VAL A 339 -21.43 -1.26 23.55
CA VAL A 339 -21.63 -2.32 24.54
C VAL A 339 -22.14 -3.57 23.81
N MET A 340 -21.78 -4.74 24.32
CA MET A 340 -22.32 -6.00 23.83
C MET A 340 -23.62 -6.36 24.55
N ASP A 341 -24.60 -6.81 23.75
CA ASP A 341 -25.86 -7.36 24.21
C ASP A 341 -25.64 -8.73 24.86
N ILE A 342 -25.83 -8.79 26.18
CA ILE A 342 -25.82 -10.02 26.98
C ILE A 342 -26.99 -9.97 27.96
N GLU A 343 -27.48 -11.15 28.35
CA GLU A 343 -28.68 -11.30 29.17
C GLU A 343 -28.58 -10.52 30.49
N SER A 344 -27.43 -10.56 31.16
CA SER A 344 -27.18 -9.86 32.42
C SER A 344 -27.32 -8.32 32.35
N ARG A 345 -27.30 -7.73 31.14
CA ARG A 345 -27.39 -6.27 30.92
C ARG A 345 -28.78 -5.80 30.49
N ARG A 346 -29.62 -6.68 29.94
CA ARG A 346 -30.97 -6.35 29.43
C ARG A 346 -31.92 -5.82 30.50
N GLY A 347 -31.65 -6.14 31.77
CA GLY A 347 -32.44 -5.65 32.91
C GLY A 347 -32.38 -4.12 33.12
N TYR A 348 -31.38 -3.43 32.54
CA TYR A 348 -31.23 -1.97 32.71
C TYR A 348 -30.86 -1.21 31.41
N MET A 349 -30.59 -1.90 30.30
CA MET A 349 -30.32 -1.25 29.01
C MET A 349 -30.86 -2.08 27.84
N ASN A 350 -31.29 -1.38 26.79
CA ASN A 350 -31.62 -1.92 25.47
C ASN A 350 -30.47 -1.65 24.50
N PHE A 351 -30.43 -2.39 23.40
CA PHE A 351 -29.32 -2.37 22.44
C PHE A 351 -29.81 -2.13 21.03
N THR A 352 -29.08 -1.32 20.28
CA THR A 352 -29.26 -1.24 18.83
C THR A 352 -28.73 -2.52 18.16
N LYS A 353 -28.89 -2.62 16.84
CA LYS A 353 -28.05 -3.52 16.05
C LYS A 353 -26.55 -3.20 16.23
N PRO A 354 -25.68 -4.23 16.09
CA PRO A 354 -24.25 -4.02 16.13
C PRO A 354 -23.76 -3.12 15.00
N TYR A 355 -22.93 -2.13 15.34
CA TYR A 355 -22.35 -1.18 14.39
C TYR A 355 -20.82 -1.26 14.32
N VAL A 356 -20.17 -1.90 15.31
CA VAL A 356 -18.75 -2.25 15.27
C VAL A 356 -18.62 -3.75 15.49
N THR A 357 -17.74 -4.39 14.73
CA THR A 357 -17.37 -5.79 14.98
C THR A 357 -15.87 -5.98 15.12
N ALA A 358 -15.46 -6.88 16.02
CA ALA A 358 -14.04 -7.13 16.28
C ALA A 358 -13.76 -8.62 16.55
N PRO A 359 -12.82 -9.25 15.84
CA PRO A 359 -12.44 -10.63 16.14
C PRO A 359 -11.67 -10.69 17.47
N LEU A 360 -11.95 -11.74 18.25
CA LEU A 360 -11.16 -12.07 19.43
C LEU A 360 -9.83 -12.72 19.07
N VAL A 361 -8.80 -12.37 19.83
CA VAL A 361 -7.45 -12.92 19.70
C VAL A 361 -6.85 -13.22 21.08
N LEU A 362 -5.88 -14.13 21.09
CA LEU A 362 -5.04 -14.43 22.24
C LEU A 362 -3.63 -13.86 22.01
N VAL A 363 -3.15 -13.09 22.98
CA VAL A 363 -1.77 -12.58 23.01
C VAL A 363 -0.95 -13.36 24.02
N THR A 364 0.23 -13.82 23.61
CA THR A 364 1.17 -14.56 24.46
C THR A 364 2.59 -14.03 24.29
N LYS A 365 3.54 -14.60 25.03
CA LYS A 365 4.98 -14.46 24.73
C LYS A 365 5.31 -15.06 23.35
N ARG A 366 6.47 -14.69 22.82
CA ARG A 366 7.00 -15.21 21.55
C ARG A 366 7.24 -16.72 21.60
N ASN A 367 7.21 -17.36 20.43
CA ASN A 367 7.45 -18.79 20.21
C ASN A 367 6.37 -19.72 20.80
N VAL A 368 5.18 -19.20 21.13
CA VAL A 368 4.01 -20.03 21.43
C VAL A 368 3.32 -20.41 20.12
N SER A 369 3.14 -21.70 19.89
CA SER A 369 2.42 -22.21 18.70
C SER A 369 1.03 -21.60 18.58
N PHE A 370 0.51 -21.52 17.35
CA PHE A 370 -0.84 -21.03 17.12
C PHE A 370 -1.87 -21.94 17.81
N ILE A 371 -2.80 -21.33 18.55
CA ILE A 371 -3.87 -21.97 19.31
C ILE A 371 -5.17 -21.63 18.61
N SER A 372 -5.87 -22.66 18.15
CA SER A 372 -7.11 -22.55 17.39
C SER A 372 -8.36 -22.47 18.27
N ASP A 373 -8.32 -23.03 19.50
CA ASP A 373 -9.47 -23.07 20.41
C ASP A 373 -9.03 -22.67 21.84
N LEU A 374 -9.89 -21.94 22.55
CA LEU A 374 -9.67 -21.60 23.96
C LEU A 374 -9.67 -22.85 24.87
N LYS A 375 -10.31 -23.95 24.47
CA LYS A 375 -10.28 -25.22 25.24
C LYS A 375 -8.87 -25.78 25.43
N ASP A 376 -7.97 -25.53 24.48
CA ASP A 376 -6.59 -26.00 24.52
C ASP A 376 -5.77 -25.30 25.63
N LEU A 377 -6.35 -24.29 26.29
CA LEU A 377 -5.74 -23.50 27.36
C LEU A 377 -6.14 -23.98 28.76
N THR A 378 -6.70 -25.19 28.87
CA THR A 378 -7.03 -25.78 30.17
C THR A 378 -5.78 -25.80 31.08
N ASN A 379 -5.94 -25.39 32.34
CA ASN A 379 -4.84 -25.18 33.31
C ASN A 379 -3.84 -24.06 32.98
N LYS A 380 -4.17 -23.16 32.05
CA LYS A 380 -3.40 -21.93 31.81
C LYS A 380 -4.13 -20.73 32.41
N ARG A 381 -3.35 -19.82 33.00
CA ARG A 381 -3.82 -18.54 33.51
C ARG A 381 -4.05 -17.57 32.37
N ILE A 382 -5.30 -17.23 32.08
CA ILE A 382 -5.68 -16.35 30.97
C ILE A 382 -6.22 -15.02 31.49
N GLY A 383 -5.59 -13.92 31.09
CA GLY A 383 -6.05 -12.57 31.41
C GLY A 383 -7.26 -12.18 30.57
N ILE A 384 -8.31 -11.68 31.22
CA ILE A 384 -9.50 -11.10 30.58
C ILE A 384 -9.89 -9.84 31.35
N GLN A 385 -10.25 -8.78 30.64
CA GLN A 385 -10.66 -7.55 31.29
C GLN A 385 -11.94 -7.75 32.11
N LYS A 386 -11.96 -7.24 33.34
CA LYS A 386 -13.09 -7.37 34.25
C LYS A 386 -14.34 -6.67 33.71
N ASN A 387 -15.52 -7.24 33.95
CA ASN A 387 -16.83 -6.68 33.56
C ASN A 387 -17.06 -6.47 32.04
N PHE A 388 -16.17 -6.96 31.20
CA PHE A 388 -16.40 -7.08 29.76
C PHE A 388 -17.26 -8.30 29.45
N ALA A 389 -18.09 -8.22 28.41
CA ALA A 389 -19.06 -9.26 28.08
C ALA A 389 -18.42 -10.64 27.85
N TYR A 390 -17.22 -10.65 27.29
CA TYR A 390 -16.47 -11.89 27.05
C TYR A 390 -15.99 -12.59 28.29
N ASN A 391 -15.82 -11.87 29.39
CA ASN A 391 -15.49 -12.48 30.66
C ASN A 391 -16.63 -13.45 31.07
N GLU A 392 -17.88 -12.99 31.00
CA GLU A 392 -19.07 -13.80 31.27
C GLU A 392 -19.25 -14.92 30.22
N ILE A 393 -19.16 -14.59 28.92
CA ILE A 393 -19.33 -15.59 27.84
C ILE A 393 -18.27 -16.70 27.93
N ILE A 394 -17.00 -16.35 28.15
CA ILE A 394 -15.91 -17.32 28.22
C ILE A 394 -16.03 -18.15 29.51
N ARG A 395 -16.36 -17.55 30.67
CA ARG A 395 -16.61 -18.31 31.91
C ARG A 395 -17.75 -19.31 31.76
N ASN A 396 -18.84 -18.92 31.08
CA ASN A 396 -19.99 -19.80 30.87
C ASN A 396 -19.68 -20.93 29.86
N LYS A 397 -18.93 -20.62 28.80
CA LYS A 397 -18.61 -21.58 27.71
C LYS A 397 -17.44 -22.51 28.07
N TYR A 398 -16.50 -22.03 28.88
CA TYR A 398 -15.26 -22.72 29.25
C TYR A 398 -15.03 -22.63 30.78
N PRO A 399 -15.83 -23.34 31.59
CA PRO A 399 -15.80 -23.24 33.05
C PRO A 399 -14.46 -23.70 33.65
N ASP A 400 -13.72 -24.55 32.95
CA ASP A 400 -12.43 -25.10 33.39
C ASP A 400 -11.23 -24.18 33.12
N LEU A 401 -11.44 -23.00 32.49
CA LEU A 401 -10.36 -22.03 32.25
C LEU A 401 -10.06 -21.20 33.49
N GLU A 402 -8.78 -21.10 33.84
CA GLU A 402 -8.31 -20.25 34.93
C GLU A 402 -8.22 -18.78 34.46
N ILE A 403 -9.32 -18.05 34.59
CA ILE A 403 -9.41 -16.64 34.15
C ILE A 403 -8.94 -15.70 35.27
N VAL A 404 -7.95 -14.87 34.94
CA VAL A 404 -7.43 -13.79 35.77
C VAL A 404 -8.06 -12.47 35.32
N ASP A 405 -8.84 -11.85 36.20
CA ASP A 405 -9.42 -10.54 35.92
C ASP A 405 -8.32 -9.45 35.90
N VAL A 406 -8.32 -8.63 34.86
CA VAL A 406 -7.43 -7.47 34.72
C VAL A 406 -8.24 -6.19 34.61
N GLU A 407 -7.77 -5.10 35.21
CA GLU A 407 -8.50 -3.83 35.24
C GLU A 407 -8.48 -3.12 33.87
N HIS A 408 -7.36 -3.19 33.14
CA HIS A 408 -7.20 -2.59 31.81
C HIS A 408 -6.23 -3.42 30.96
N LEU A 409 -6.35 -3.31 29.64
CA LEU A 409 -5.61 -4.15 28.68
C LEU A 409 -4.09 -4.08 28.88
N ARG A 410 -3.51 -2.88 29.01
CA ARG A 410 -2.06 -2.70 29.18
C ARG A 410 -1.54 -3.43 30.42
N ALA A 411 -2.30 -3.42 31.52
CA ALA A 411 -1.94 -4.13 32.74
C ALA A 411 -1.92 -5.65 32.49
N GLY A 412 -2.89 -6.19 31.75
CA GLY A 412 -2.90 -7.59 31.33
C GLY A 412 -1.73 -7.97 30.43
N LEU A 413 -1.42 -7.16 29.42
CA LEU A 413 -0.27 -7.39 28.52
C LEU A 413 1.07 -7.38 29.27
N LYS A 414 1.26 -6.48 30.25
CA LYS A 414 2.46 -6.48 31.11
C LYS A 414 2.59 -7.76 31.95
N LYS A 415 1.48 -8.31 32.44
CA LYS A 415 1.49 -9.60 33.14
C LYS A 415 1.90 -10.75 32.21
N VAL A 416 1.45 -10.74 30.95
CA VAL A 416 1.90 -11.72 29.93
C VAL A 416 3.39 -11.59 29.67
N GLU A 417 3.89 -10.37 29.47
CA GLU A 417 5.31 -10.10 29.19
C GLU A 417 6.21 -10.58 30.34
N ARG A 418 5.80 -10.33 31.59
CA ARG A 418 6.49 -10.83 32.80
C ARG A 418 6.34 -12.34 33.01
N GLY A 419 5.35 -12.98 32.38
CA GLY A 419 5.05 -14.40 32.53
C GLY A 419 4.25 -14.73 33.78
N GLU A 420 3.58 -13.74 34.38
CA GLU A 420 2.66 -13.94 35.50
C GLU A 420 1.38 -14.66 35.06
N ILE A 421 0.97 -14.47 33.80
CA ILE A 421 -0.14 -15.16 33.14
C ILE A 421 0.31 -15.68 31.78
N PHE A 422 -0.33 -16.74 31.27
CA PHE A 422 0.04 -17.40 30.02
C PHE A 422 -0.29 -16.53 28.79
N GLY A 423 -1.47 -15.92 28.79
CA GLY A 423 -1.91 -15.09 27.68
C GLY A 423 -3.05 -14.16 28.07
N GLN A 424 -3.29 -13.15 27.24
CA GLN A 424 -4.36 -12.16 27.40
C GLN A 424 -5.32 -12.28 26.21
N VAL A 425 -6.61 -12.46 26.49
CA VAL A 425 -7.65 -12.43 25.46
C VAL A 425 -8.17 -11.01 25.30
N THR A 426 -8.26 -10.56 24.05
CA THR A 426 -8.73 -9.20 23.68
C THR A 426 -9.07 -9.15 22.18
N THR A 427 -9.28 -7.96 21.61
CA THR A 427 -9.55 -7.78 20.18
C THR A 427 -8.28 -7.52 19.37
N HIS A 428 -8.30 -7.91 18.10
CA HIS A 428 -7.16 -7.71 17.18
C HIS A 428 -6.70 -6.24 17.08
N LEU A 429 -7.63 -5.26 17.03
CA LEU A 429 -7.26 -3.85 16.84
C LEU A 429 -6.64 -3.23 18.09
N ASN A 430 -7.13 -3.58 19.29
CA ASN A 430 -6.50 -3.12 20.53
C ASN A 430 -5.05 -3.62 20.64
N VAL A 431 -4.79 -4.88 20.24
CA VAL A 431 -3.43 -5.45 20.24
C VAL A 431 -2.55 -4.77 19.23
N ALA A 432 -3.05 -4.59 18.00
CA ALA A 432 -2.29 -3.91 16.95
C ALA A 432 -1.86 -2.50 17.38
N TYR A 433 -2.74 -1.76 18.05
CA TYR A 433 -2.43 -0.44 18.60
C TYR A 433 -1.42 -0.53 19.75
N ALA A 434 -1.63 -1.41 20.73
CA ALA A 434 -0.71 -1.59 21.86
C ALA A 434 0.70 -2.02 21.44
N PHE A 435 0.81 -2.84 20.39
CA PHE A 435 2.10 -3.31 19.84
C PHE A 435 2.89 -2.19 19.15
N GLN A 436 2.20 -1.17 18.62
CA GLN A 436 2.87 0.00 18.03
C GLN A 436 3.48 0.91 19.11
N GLU A 437 2.85 1.02 20.29
CA GLU A 437 3.30 1.93 21.34
C GLU A 437 4.34 1.32 22.30
N GLU A 438 4.06 0.15 22.88
CA GLU A 438 4.77 -0.31 24.10
C GLU A 438 5.32 -1.75 24.03
N PHE A 439 4.74 -2.63 23.20
CA PHE A 439 5.06 -4.07 23.20
C PHE A 439 5.73 -4.57 21.91
N TYR A 440 6.40 -3.69 21.18
CA TYR A 440 7.02 -4.02 19.90
C TYR A 440 8.11 -5.11 20.08
N GLY A 441 7.83 -6.31 19.55
CA GLY A 441 8.80 -7.41 19.51
C GLY A 441 8.91 -8.25 20.78
N SER A 442 8.11 -8.01 21.84
CA SER A 442 8.09 -8.82 23.07
C SER A 442 6.94 -9.82 23.14
N LEU A 443 5.79 -9.48 22.57
CA LEU A 443 4.57 -10.30 22.55
C LEU A 443 4.18 -10.68 21.11
N GLN A 444 3.32 -11.70 20.96
CA GLN A 444 2.76 -12.10 19.67
C GLN A 444 1.29 -12.49 19.79
N ILE A 445 0.54 -12.39 18.69
CA ILE A 445 -0.80 -12.96 18.58
C ILE A 445 -0.63 -14.46 18.30
N SER A 446 -1.05 -15.29 19.23
CA SER A 446 -0.93 -16.75 19.17
C SER A 446 -2.27 -17.47 19.00
N GLY A 447 -3.38 -16.74 18.84
CA GLY A 447 -4.67 -17.35 18.55
C GLY A 447 -5.66 -16.34 18.01
N LYS A 448 -6.59 -16.81 17.18
CA LYS A 448 -7.74 -16.05 16.69
C LYS A 448 -8.95 -16.95 16.77
N PHE A 449 -10.00 -16.47 17.44
CA PHE A 449 -11.19 -17.26 17.72
C PHE A 449 -12.35 -16.84 16.83
N ASP A 450 -13.28 -17.77 16.58
CA ASP A 450 -14.45 -17.54 15.71
C ASP A 450 -15.44 -16.54 16.32
N GLU A 451 -15.42 -16.40 17.63
CA GLU A 451 -16.21 -15.42 18.38
C GLU A 451 -15.87 -13.99 17.96
N ARG A 452 -16.89 -13.25 17.52
CA ARG A 452 -16.78 -11.84 17.12
C ARG A 452 -17.49 -10.95 18.11
N TRP A 453 -16.82 -9.88 18.52
CA TRP A 453 -17.44 -8.77 19.23
C TRP A 453 -18.44 -8.13 18.30
N GLN A 454 -19.67 -8.08 18.78
CA GLN A 454 -20.77 -7.36 18.17
C GLN A 454 -21.11 -6.24 19.14
N LEU A 455 -20.64 -5.05 18.79
CA LEU A 455 -20.77 -3.87 19.62
C LEU A 455 -21.93 -3.02 19.12
N SER A 456 -22.90 -2.81 20.00
CA SER A 456 -24.11 -2.02 19.80
C SER A 456 -24.04 -0.74 20.61
N VAL A 457 -24.86 0.25 20.27
CA VAL A 457 -25.11 1.36 21.18
C VAL A 457 -26.02 0.86 22.30
N GLY A 458 -25.67 1.15 23.55
CA GLY A 458 -26.48 0.82 24.73
C GLY A 458 -27.33 2.00 25.15
N ILE A 459 -28.64 1.82 25.26
CA ILE A 459 -29.58 2.87 25.66
C ILE A 459 -30.28 2.40 26.93
N ARG A 460 -30.57 3.30 27.88
CA ARG A 460 -31.39 2.94 29.04
C ARG A 460 -32.71 2.29 28.63
N ASN A 461 -33.11 1.22 29.32
CA ASN A 461 -34.27 0.43 28.90
C ASN A 461 -35.63 1.09 29.14
N ASP A 462 -35.67 2.20 29.89
CA ASP A 462 -36.84 3.05 30.12
C ASP A 462 -36.99 4.18 29.07
N ASP A 463 -36.15 4.20 28.02
CA ASP A 463 -36.24 5.19 26.93
C ASP A 463 -36.28 4.51 25.53
N PRO A 464 -37.42 3.90 25.16
CA PRO A 464 -37.57 3.21 23.88
C PRO A 464 -37.58 4.15 22.66
N ILE A 465 -37.94 5.43 22.85
CA ILE A 465 -37.91 6.44 21.78
C ILE A 465 -36.45 6.73 21.40
N LEU A 466 -35.57 6.91 22.40
CA LEU A 466 -34.14 7.11 22.16
C LEU A 466 -33.50 5.90 21.50
N LEU A 467 -33.91 4.69 21.87
CA LEU A 467 -33.48 3.45 21.21
C LEU A 467 -33.83 3.46 19.72
N ASN A 468 -35.08 3.81 19.36
CA ASN A 468 -35.51 3.86 17.96
C ASN A 468 -34.72 4.90 17.14
N ILE A 469 -34.42 6.06 17.74
CA ILE A 469 -33.59 7.10 17.12
C ILE A 469 -32.18 6.56 16.86
N PHE A 470 -31.55 5.94 17.87
CA PHE A 470 -30.22 5.35 17.72
C PHE A 470 -30.18 4.18 16.73
N GLU A 471 -31.22 3.36 16.68
CA GLU A 471 -31.38 2.28 15.71
C GLU A 471 -31.43 2.83 14.27
N LYS A 472 -32.14 3.94 14.02
CA LYS A 472 -32.18 4.59 12.71
C LYS A 472 -30.82 5.14 12.27
N VAL A 473 -30.10 5.83 13.16
CA VAL A 473 -28.76 6.37 12.82
C VAL A 473 -27.74 5.25 12.61
N VAL A 474 -27.78 4.19 13.41
CA VAL A 474 -26.91 3.01 13.24
C VAL A 474 -27.16 2.34 11.88
N ASN A 475 -28.43 2.14 11.50
CA ASN A 475 -28.80 1.55 10.22
C ASN A 475 -28.44 2.44 9.02
N SER A 476 -28.24 3.74 9.23
CA SER A 476 -27.87 4.69 8.17
C SER A 476 -26.36 4.72 7.83
N ILE A 477 -25.51 3.98 8.56
CA ILE A 477 -24.07 3.93 8.28
C ILE A 477 -23.80 2.97 7.11
N SER A 478 -23.24 3.49 6.01
CA SER A 478 -22.75 2.68 4.88
C SER A 478 -21.48 1.88 5.25
N GLU A 479 -21.29 0.71 4.64
CA GLU A 479 -20.05 -0.07 4.81
C GLU A 479 -18.80 0.72 4.39
N GLU A 480 -18.92 1.62 3.40
CA GLU A 480 -17.85 2.53 3.01
C GLU A 480 -17.49 3.51 4.14
N THR A 481 -18.49 4.13 4.77
CA THR A 481 -18.26 4.99 5.95
C THR A 481 -17.58 4.20 7.06
N ARG A 482 -17.99 2.94 7.29
CA ARG A 482 -17.34 2.07 8.29
C ARG A 482 -15.87 1.85 7.96
N GLN A 483 -15.55 1.49 6.72
CA GLN A 483 -14.18 1.28 6.26
C GLN A 483 -13.34 2.56 6.35
N LYS A 484 -13.91 3.72 6.01
CA LYS A 484 -13.23 5.02 6.07
C LYS A 484 -12.88 5.43 7.50
N ILE A 485 -13.80 5.23 8.45
CA ILE A 485 -13.53 5.51 9.88
C ILE A 485 -12.45 4.55 10.39
N ILE A 486 -12.57 3.25 10.13
CA ILE A 486 -11.60 2.26 10.61
C ILE A 486 -10.20 2.52 10.00
N SER A 487 -10.11 2.78 8.70
CA SER A 487 -8.82 3.01 8.04
C SER A 487 -8.12 4.27 8.56
N LYS A 488 -8.85 5.32 8.91
CA LYS A 488 -8.28 6.54 9.53
C LYS A 488 -7.48 6.23 10.80
N TRP A 489 -7.93 5.28 11.62
CA TRP A 489 -7.30 4.93 12.90
C TRP A 489 -6.34 3.74 12.82
N VAL A 490 -6.49 2.88 11.82
CA VAL A 490 -5.71 1.62 11.67
C VAL A 490 -4.59 1.74 10.62
N THR A 491 -4.56 2.81 9.83
CA THR A 491 -3.43 3.07 8.90
C THR A 491 -2.17 3.32 9.72
N VAL A 492 -1.11 2.55 9.44
CA VAL A 492 0.22 2.74 10.03
C VAL A 492 0.73 4.14 9.66
N LYS A 493 0.55 5.09 10.57
CA LYS A 493 1.17 6.41 10.45
C LYS A 493 2.61 6.31 10.92
N TYR A 494 3.53 6.22 9.97
CA TYR A 494 4.93 6.55 10.24
C TYR A 494 5.05 8.07 10.42
N GLU A 495 4.60 8.59 11.56
CA GLU A 495 4.95 9.96 11.98
C GLU A 495 6.38 9.91 12.54
N LYS A 496 7.38 10.07 11.67
CA LYS A 496 8.70 10.51 12.10
C LYS A 496 8.56 11.95 12.60
N SER A 497 8.32 12.14 13.88
CA SER A 497 8.57 13.43 14.53
C SER A 497 10.09 13.66 14.50
N ILE A 498 10.57 14.39 13.50
CA ILE A 498 11.98 14.77 13.44
C ILE A 498 12.23 15.72 14.60
N ASP A 499 13.03 15.29 15.57
CA ASP A 499 13.49 16.15 16.66
C ASP A 499 14.48 17.19 16.09
N TYR A 500 13.98 18.40 15.84
CA TYR A 500 14.76 19.51 15.28
C TYR A 500 15.82 20.05 16.25
N LYS A 501 15.85 19.61 17.52
CA LYS A 501 16.84 20.08 18.49
C LYS A 501 18.26 19.69 18.10
N LEU A 502 18.45 18.47 17.63
CA LEU A 502 19.76 18.00 17.14
C LEU A 502 20.17 18.75 15.86
N PHE A 503 19.20 18.99 14.97
CA PHE A 503 19.42 19.73 13.73
C PHE A 503 19.91 21.17 13.98
N TRP A 504 19.24 21.92 14.85
CA TRP A 504 19.68 23.27 15.22
C TRP A 504 21.00 23.29 16.00
N SER A 505 21.26 22.25 16.81
CA SER A 505 22.55 22.10 17.51
C SER A 505 23.71 21.89 16.53
N ILE A 506 23.49 21.09 15.47
CA ILE A 506 24.48 20.87 14.40
C ILE A 506 24.72 22.16 13.62
N ILE A 507 23.65 22.89 13.25
CA ILE A 507 23.78 24.18 12.55
C ILE A 507 24.54 25.20 13.39
N GLY A 508 24.23 25.30 14.69
CA GLY A 508 24.96 26.18 15.62
C GLY A 508 26.45 25.83 15.70
N PHE A 509 26.76 24.54 15.80
CA PHE A 509 28.15 24.06 15.83
C PHE A 509 28.90 24.35 14.52
N LEU A 510 28.27 24.12 13.37
CA LEU A 510 28.85 24.43 12.06
C LEU A 510 29.07 25.94 11.87
N SER A 511 28.12 26.76 12.32
CA SER A 511 28.26 28.22 12.27
C SER A 511 29.40 28.71 13.16
N PHE A 512 29.55 28.14 14.35
CA PHE A 512 30.68 28.42 15.24
C PHE A 512 32.02 28.02 14.61
N ILE A 513 32.11 26.83 13.99
CA ILE A 513 33.31 26.41 13.24
C ILE A 513 33.61 27.38 12.10
N LEU A 514 32.60 27.80 11.34
CA LEU A 514 32.79 28.73 10.23
C LEU A 514 33.31 30.08 10.72
N LEU A 515 32.77 30.60 11.83
CA LEU A 515 33.25 31.83 12.46
C LEU A 515 34.68 31.68 12.99
N LEU A 516 35.03 30.51 13.55
CA LEU A 516 36.40 30.21 13.98
C LEU A 516 37.36 30.16 12.79
N ILE A 517 36.98 29.52 11.68
CA ILE A 517 37.77 29.48 10.45
C ILE A 517 37.95 30.90 9.90
N LEU A 518 36.89 31.70 9.85
CA LEU A 518 36.97 33.08 9.39
C LEU A 518 37.87 33.92 10.30
N TYR A 519 37.76 33.76 11.62
CA TYR A 519 38.63 34.42 12.59
C TYR A 519 40.11 34.02 12.38
N THR A 520 40.40 32.73 12.29
CA THR A 520 41.77 32.24 12.05
C THR A 520 42.32 32.72 10.72
N TYR A 521 41.50 32.78 9.67
CA TYR A 521 41.86 33.33 8.36
C TYR A 521 42.23 34.82 8.46
N LEU A 522 41.40 35.64 9.13
CA LEU A 522 41.67 37.07 9.33
C LEU A 522 42.95 37.31 10.14
N VAL A 523 43.17 36.50 11.17
CA VAL A 523 44.39 36.53 11.97
C VAL A 523 45.61 36.15 11.14
N GLN A 524 45.56 35.04 10.40
CA GLN A 524 46.62 34.61 9.48
C GLN A 524 46.96 35.69 8.46
N HIS A 525 45.95 36.34 7.88
CA HIS A 525 46.18 37.40 6.90
C HIS A 525 46.92 38.60 7.52
N ARG A 526 46.59 38.98 8.76
CA ARG A 526 47.34 40.00 9.52
C ARG A 526 48.78 39.56 9.80
N TYR A 527 49.00 38.30 10.15
CA TYR A 527 50.34 37.75 10.37
C TYR A 527 51.16 37.71 9.10
N ILE A 528 50.58 37.30 7.96
CA ILE A 528 51.25 37.31 6.66
C ILE A 528 51.67 38.72 6.27
N LYS A 529 50.82 39.73 6.52
CA LYS A 529 51.18 41.14 6.27
C LYS A 529 52.35 41.60 7.15
N LYS A 530 52.35 41.22 8.44
CA LYS A 530 53.48 41.49 9.36
C LYS A 530 54.74 40.75 8.93
N LEU A 531 54.62 39.48 8.53
CA LEU A 531 55.72 38.65 8.03
C LEU A 531 56.32 39.23 6.76
N LYS A 532 55.50 39.74 5.83
CA LYS A 532 55.99 40.37 4.61
C LYS A 532 56.79 41.64 4.93
N LYS A 533 56.28 42.48 5.84
CA LYS A 533 57.00 43.68 6.29
C LYS A 533 58.29 43.34 7.03
N ALA A 534 58.24 42.37 7.94
CA ALA A 534 59.42 41.88 8.65
C ALA A 534 60.42 41.23 7.68
N LYS A 535 59.96 40.56 6.61
CA LYS A 535 60.82 40.00 5.57
C LYS A 535 61.50 41.11 4.77
N GLU A 536 60.79 42.16 4.38
CA GLU A 536 61.37 43.33 3.71
C GLU A 536 62.40 44.02 4.61
N GLU A 537 62.11 44.17 5.92
CA GLU A 537 63.07 44.68 6.91
C GLU A 537 64.28 43.74 7.08
N ILE A 538 64.08 42.43 7.08
CA ILE A 538 65.14 41.41 7.13
C ILE A 538 65.95 41.39 5.85
N GLU A 539 65.38 41.65 4.68
CA GLU A 539 66.08 41.64 3.39
C GLU A 539 67.04 42.84 3.30
N VAL A 540 66.59 44.01 3.77
CA VAL A 540 67.44 45.20 3.96
C VAL A 540 68.50 44.96 5.04
N LEU A 541 68.13 44.33 6.15
CA LEU A 541 69.09 43.97 7.21
C LEU A 541 70.09 42.90 6.74
N ASN A 542 69.68 41.95 5.90
CA ASN A 542 70.50 40.87 5.37
C ASN A 542 71.52 41.39 4.35
N SER A 543 71.19 42.37 3.50
CA SER A 543 72.24 43.00 2.68
C SER A 543 73.29 43.69 3.57
N THR A 544 72.85 44.31 4.66
CA THR A 544 73.74 44.92 5.67
C THR A 544 74.51 43.87 6.50
N LEU A 545 73.96 42.66 6.62
CA LEU A 545 74.54 41.54 7.37
C LEU A 545 75.49 40.72 6.50
N GLU A 546 75.26 40.57 5.19
CA GLU A 546 76.14 39.87 4.24
C GLU A 546 77.53 40.52 4.22
N ASP A 547 77.58 41.86 4.25
CA ASP A 547 78.80 42.65 4.44
C ASP A 547 79.50 42.34 5.79
N LYS A 548 78.72 42.08 6.86
CA LYS A 548 79.25 41.66 8.18
C LYS A 548 79.58 40.16 8.25
N VAL A 549 78.94 39.32 7.45
CA VAL A 549 79.05 37.86 7.43
C VAL A 549 80.29 37.43 6.69
N GLN A 550 80.74 38.13 5.65
CA GLN A 550 82.09 37.90 5.11
C GLN A 550 83.18 38.03 6.19
N LEU A 551 83.01 38.98 7.11
CA LEU A 551 83.89 39.19 8.27
C LEU A 551 83.76 38.08 9.32
N ARG A 552 82.54 37.65 9.65
CA ARG A 552 82.27 36.58 10.64
C ARG A 552 82.52 35.16 10.14
N THR A 553 82.51 34.92 8.82
CA THR A 553 82.73 33.58 8.22
C THR A 553 84.12 33.03 8.54
N ARG A 554 85.11 33.91 8.78
CA ARG A 554 86.42 33.50 9.31
C ARG A 554 86.40 33.07 10.79
N GLU A 555 85.43 33.52 11.57
CA GLU A 555 85.30 33.16 12.99
C GLU A 555 84.50 31.86 13.21
N LEU A 556 83.67 31.48 12.23
CA LEU A 556 82.70 30.40 12.35
C LEU A 556 83.27 28.99 12.15
N GLU A 557 84.44 28.86 11.51
CA GLU A 557 85.18 27.58 11.44
C GLU A 557 85.55 27.05 12.83
N LEU A 558 85.79 27.95 13.78
CA LEU A 558 86.10 27.66 15.18
C LEU A 558 84.89 27.12 15.97
N SER A 559 83.68 27.48 15.56
CA SER A 559 82.42 27.11 16.23
C SER A 559 81.94 25.69 15.88
N ASN A 560 82.35 25.14 14.74
CA ASN A 560 81.99 23.79 14.30
C ASN A 560 82.50 22.67 15.22
N LYS A 561 83.49 22.95 16.08
CA LYS A 561 83.93 22.05 17.16
C LYS A 561 82.85 21.86 18.25
N LYS A 562 81.92 22.80 18.39
CA LYS A 562 80.84 22.83 19.39
C LYS A 562 79.61 22.02 18.99
N LEU A 563 79.49 21.69 17.70
CA LEU A 563 78.33 21.00 17.11
C LEU A 563 78.21 19.53 17.55
N LYS A 564 79.29 18.95 18.08
CA LYS A 564 79.36 17.57 18.61
C LYS A 564 78.51 17.34 19.87
N LEU A 565 78.06 18.42 20.53
CA LEU A 565 77.21 18.35 21.73
C LEU A 565 75.71 18.25 21.40
N LYS A 566 75.27 18.68 20.21
CA LYS A 566 73.84 18.64 19.81
C LYS A 566 73.32 17.24 19.44
N THR A 567 74.22 16.30 19.19
CA THR A 567 73.90 14.90 18.87
C THR A 567 73.16 14.19 20.01
N SER A 568 73.27 14.66 21.26
CA SER A 568 72.61 14.07 22.42
C SER A 568 71.13 14.46 22.58
N GLU A 569 70.64 15.50 21.87
CA GLU A 569 69.23 15.92 21.92
C GLU A 569 68.34 15.11 20.95
N LEU A 570 68.92 14.48 19.93
CA LEU A 570 68.21 13.72 18.90
C LEU A 570 67.63 12.38 19.41
N GLU A 571 68.24 11.77 20.43
CA GLU A 571 67.78 10.49 20.98
C GLU A 571 66.45 10.59 21.73
N ASN A 572 66.15 11.75 22.34
CA ASN A 572 64.89 11.95 23.09
C ASN A 572 63.67 12.16 22.18
N LEU A 573 63.87 12.62 20.94
CA LEU A 573 62.80 12.82 19.96
C LEU A 573 62.31 11.49 19.36
N ASN A 574 63.20 10.50 19.24
CA ASN A 574 62.90 9.20 18.63
C ASN A 574 61.92 8.36 19.47
N ASN A 575 62.06 8.38 20.80
CA ASN A 575 61.19 7.61 21.71
C ASN A 575 59.73 8.12 21.76
N ASN A 576 59.51 9.40 21.45
CA ASN A 576 58.18 10.02 21.43
C ASN A 576 57.46 9.82 20.08
N LEU A 577 58.22 9.54 19.01
CA LEU A 577 57.70 9.18 17.69
C LEU A 577 57.18 7.74 17.66
N ASP A 578 57.88 6.80 18.29
CA ASP A 578 57.50 5.38 18.31
C ASP A 578 56.18 5.10 19.05
N THR A 579 55.87 5.88 20.09
CA THR A 579 54.61 5.79 20.84
C THR A 579 53.44 6.31 20.02
N LYS A 580 53.61 7.45 19.33
CA LYS A 580 52.60 7.98 18.39
C LYS A 580 52.34 7.06 17.20
N ILE A 581 53.39 6.43 16.67
CA ILE A 581 53.25 5.47 15.56
C ILE A 581 52.40 4.26 15.98
N LYS A 582 52.59 3.74 17.19
CA LYS A 582 51.80 2.60 17.71
C LYS A 582 50.33 2.96 17.92
N GLU A 583 50.03 4.15 18.44
CA GLU A 583 48.65 4.64 18.57
C GLU A 583 47.98 4.84 17.20
N GLU A 584 48.70 5.42 16.25
CA GLU A 584 48.19 5.67 14.90
C GLU A 584 47.88 4.37 14.14
N ILE A 585 48.73 3.35 14.31
CA ILE A 585 48.50 2.01 13.74
C ILE A 585 47.25 1.35 14.36
N ASN A 586 47.04 1.50 15.67
CA ASN A 586 45.90 0.90 16.34
C ASN A 586 44.59 1.61 15.99
N ASN A 587 44.62 2.93 15.83
CA ASN A 587 43.50 3.72 15.33
C ASN A 587 43.19 3.39 13.86
N ARG A 588 44.20 3.22 13.01
CA ARG A 588 44.02 2.75 11.62
C ARG A 588 43.35 1.37 11.56
N LYS A 589 43.78 0.41 12.37
CA LYS A 589 43.14 -0.93 12.42
C LYS A 589 41.67 -0.86 12.85
N LYS A 590 41.32 0.02 13.80
CA LYS A 590 39.92 0.24 14.20
C LYS A 590 39.09 0.88 13.11
N GLN A 591 39.65 1.88 12.42
CA GLN A 591 38.99 2.50 11.26
C GLN A 591 38.77 1.48 10.15
N GLU A 592 39.76 0.64 9.83
CA GLU A 592 39.66 -0.43 8.85
C GLU A 592 38.53 -1.42 9.21
N GLN A 593 38.42 -1.85 10.48
CA GLN A 593 37.31 -2.69 10.94
C GLN A 593 35.94 -2.01 10.83
N LEU A 594 35.85 -0.72 11.15
CA LEU A 594 34.61 0.04 11.04
C LEU A 594 34.17 0.17 9.57
N LEU A 595 35.12 0.38 8.67
CA LEU A 595 34.90 0.48 7.23
C LEU A 595 34.46 -0.85 6.62
N ILE A 596 35.05 -1.97 7.08
CA ILE A 596 34.58 -3.32 6.73
C ILE A 596 33.13 -3.52 7.15
N GLN A 597 32.74 -3.06 8.35
CA GLN A 597 31.34 -3.12 8.80
C GLN A 597 30.42 -2.22 7.96
N GLN A 598 30.83 -1.00 7.61
CA GLN A 598 30.06 -0.11 6.76
C GLN A 598 29.87 -0.67 5.35
N SER A 599 30.91 -1.27 4.76
CA SER A 599 30.80 -1.95 3.46
C SER A 599 29.79 -3.09 3.51
N LYS A 600 29.85 -3.91 4.57
CA LYS A 600 28.91 -5.02 4.78
C LYS A 600 27.46 -4.52 4.91
N LEU A 601 27.25 -3.36 5.53
CA LEU A 601 25.95 -2.70 5.64
C LEU A 601 25.47 -2.09 4.31
N ALA A 602 26.38 -1.58 3.48
CA ALA A 602 26.05 -1.07 2.15
C ALA A 602 25.64 -2.20 1.19
N GLU A 603 26.40 -3.31 1.16
CA GLU A 603 26.04 -4.53 0.42
C GLU A 603 24.68 -5.10 0.88
N MET A 604 24.36 -5.00 2.17
CA MET A 604 23.04 -5.35 2.69
C MET A 604 21.91 -4.53 2.07
N GLY A 605 22.10 -3.22 1.84
CA GLY A 605 21.07 -2.36 1.25
C GLY A 605 20.67 -2.81 -0.17
N GLU A 606 21.65 -3.20 -0.96
CA GLU A 606 21.45 -3.70 -2.32
C GLU A 606 20.82 -5.10 -2.33
N MET A 607 21.26 -6.00 -1.43
CA MET A 607 20.64 -7.31 -1.23
C MET A 607 19.19 -7.21 -0.75
N ILE A 608 18.85 -6.28 0.15
CA ILE A 608 17.47 -6.04 0.61
C ILE A 608 16.59 -5.60 -0.57
N SER A 609 17.12 -4.79 -1.48
CA SER A 609 16.41 -4.41 -2.72
C SER A 609 16.16 -5.62 -3.62
N MET A 610 17.14 -6.52 -3.76
CA MET A 610 17.01 -7.76 -4.53
C MET A 610 16.02 -8.74 -3.88
N ILE A 611 16.01 -8.87 -2.55
CA ILE A 611 15.05 -9.65 -1.77
C ILE A 611 13.62 -9.13 -2.00
N ALA A 612 13.44 -7.81 -1.91
CA ALA A 612 12.15 -7.19 -2.15
C ALA A 612 11.65 -7.46 -3.57
N HIS A 613 12.56 -7.49 -4.56
CA HIS A 613 12.23 -7.84 -5.94
C HIS A 613 11.84 -9.32 -6.09
N GLN A 614 12.64 -10.23 -5.51
CA GLN A 614 12.39 -11.68 -5.54
C GLN A 614 11.13 -12.09 -4.77
N TRP A 615 10.71 -11.32 -3.75
CA TRP A 615 9.44 -11.54 -3.05
C TRP A 615 8.24 -11.00 -3.80
N ARG A 616 8.39 -9.88 -4.51
CA ARG A 616 7.27 -9.28 -5.26
C ARG A 616 6.75 -10.24 -6.34
N GLN A 617 7.63 -11.05 -6.94
CA GLN A 617 7.28 -12.04 -7.97
C GLN A 617 6.29 -13.13 -7.49
N PRO A 618 6.58 -13.96 -6.47
CA PRO A 618 5.64 -14.95 -5.95
C PRO A 618 4.39 -14.31 -5.34
N LEU A 619 4.49 -13.12 -4.75
CA LEU A 619 3.34 -12.38 -4.23
C LEU A 619 2.37 -11.94 -5.35
N SER A 620 2.92 -11.53 -6.49
CA SER A 620 2.15 -11.16 -7.69
C SER A 620 1.52 -12.40 -8.31
N ALA A 621 2.25 -13.52 -8.37
CA ALA A 621 1.72 -14.80 -8.82
C ALA A 621 0.56 -15.28 -7.92
N LEU A 622 0.70 -15.20 -6.60
CA LEU A 622 -0.38 -15.50 -5.64
C LEU A 622 -1.60 -14.59 -5.85
N SER A 623 -1.39 -13.30 -6.10
CA SER A 623 -2.49 -12.37 -6.40
C SER A 623 -3.21 -12.75 -7.70
N THR A 624 -2.47 -13.13 -8.75
CA THR A 624 -3.01 -13.63 -10.01
C THR A 624 -3.79 -14.93 -9.84
N ILE A 625 -3.31 -15.86 -9.00
CA ILE A 625 -4.03 -17.09 -8.64
C ILE A 625 -5.39 -16.74 -8.00
N ILE A 626 -5.39 -15.83 -7.03
CA ILE A 626 -6.63 -15.39 -6.34
C ILE A 626 -7.59 -14.73 -7.33
N GLN A 627 -7.09 -13.84 -8.20
CA GLN A 627 -7.90 -13.20 -9.24
C GLN A 627 -8.48 -14.21 -10.23
N ASN A 628 -7.71 -15.21 -10.65
CA ASN A 628 -8.18 -16.27 -11.55
C ASN A 628 -9.24 -17.17 -10.91
N ILE A 629 -9.09 -17.50 -9.62
CA ILE A 629 -10.11 -18.23 -8.86
C ILE A 629 -11.40 -17.40 -8.82
N HIS A 630 -11.31 -16.10 -8.52
CA HIS A 630 -12.45 -15.20 -8.50
C HIS A 630 -13.13 -15.06 -9.88
N LEU A 631 -12.34 -14.91 -10.95
CA LEU A 631 -12.82 -14.82 -12.32
C LEU A 631 -13.51 -16.12 -12.77
N ARG A 632 -12.93 -17.28 -12.48
CA ARG A 632 -13.57 -18.55 -12.83
C ARG A 632 -14.84 -18.79 -12.03
N HIS A 633 -14.87 -18.38 -10.77
CA HIS A 633 -16.07 -18.41 -9.96
C HIS A 633 -17.16 -17.52 -10.56
N SER A 634 -16.85 -16.28 -10.94
CA SER A 634 -17.83 -15.35 -11.55
C SER A 634 -18.32 -15.81 -12.93
N LEU A 635 -17.52 -16.58 -13.65
CA LEU A 635 -17.89 -17.21 -14.92
C LEU A 635 -18.57 -18.60 -14.77
N ASN A 636 -18.81 -19.09 -13.54
CA ASN A 636 -19.29 -20.45 -13.26
C ASN A 636 -18.44 -21.57 -13.92
N LYS A 637 -17.14 -21.33 -14.10
CA LYS A 637 -16.13 -22.26 -14.66
C LYS A 637 -15.10 -22.71 -13.62
N LEU A 638 -15.44 -22.58 -12.34
CA LEU A 638 -14.59 -23.05 -11.24
C LEU A 638 -14.95 -24.49 -10.91
N ASP A 639 -14.01 -25.40 -11.12
CA ASP A 639 -14.12 -26.82 -10.78
C ASP A 639 -13.11 -27.21 -9.70
N LYS A 640 -13.33 -28.38 -9.08
CA LYS A 640 -12.51 -28.88 -7.98
C LYS A 640 -11.07 -29.18 -8.41
N GLU A 641 -10.88 -29.70 -9.63
CA GLU A 641 -9.56 -30.06 -10.15
C GLU A 641 -8.69 -28.80 -10.35
N TYR A 642 -9.26 -27.74 -10.89
CA TYR A 642 -8.61 -26.44 -11.03
C TYR A 642 -8.26 -25.85 -9.67
N LEU A 643 -9.18 -25.89 -8.70
CA LEU A 643 -8.94 -25.38 -7.34
C LEU A 643 -7.79 -26.13 -6.64
N ASP A 644 -7.73 -27.45 -6.78
CA ASP A 644 -6.64 -28.28 -6.26
C ASP A 644 -5.31 -27.94 -6.93
N LYS A 645 -5.28 -27.72 -8.25
CA LYS A 645 -4.08 -27.25 -8.97
C LYS A 645 -3.60 -25.89 -8.47
N GLN A 646 -4.52 -24.92 -8.27
CA GLN A 646 -4.17 -23.61 -7.75
C GLN A 646 -3.64 -23.67 -6.30
N ARG A 647 -4.20 -24.58 -5.48
CA ARG A 647 -3.74 -24.82 -4.10
C ARG A 647 -2.30 -25.35 -4.07
N VAL A 648 -1.98 -26.36 -4.88
CA VAL A 648 -0.61 -26.92 -4.98
C VAL A 648 0.38 -25.84 -5.44
N LEU A 649 0.02 -25.05 -6.46
CA LEU A 649 0.86 -23.96 -6.96
C LEU A 649 1.11 -22.88 -5.87
N SER A 650 0.07 -22.52 -5.12
CA SER A 650 0.16 -21.52 -4.05
C SER A 650 1.07 -21.98 -2.90
N ASN A 651 0.97 -23.26 -2.53
CA ASN A 651 1.84 -23.85 -1.50
C ASN A 651 3.30 -23.87 -1.95
N ALA A 652 3.58 -24.28 -3.20
CA ALA A 652 4.92 -24.28 -3.75
C ALA A 652 5.54 -22.86 -3.79
N LEU A 653 4.75 -21.84 -4.14
CA LEU A 653 5.20 -20.44 -4.11
C LEU A 653 5.52 -19.96 -2.69
N THR A 654 4.71 -20.36 -1.71
CA THR A 654 4.91 -20.01 -0.29
C THR A 654 6.14 -20.70 0.29
N GLU A 655 6.35 -21.97 -0.04
CA GLU A 655 7.52 -22.74 0.36
C GLU A 655 8.80 -22.17 -0.25
N LYS A 656 8.77 -21.81 -1.55
CA LYS A 656 9.88 -21.11 -2.22
C LYS A 656 10.23 -19.80 -1.50
N MET A 657 9.24 -18.98 -1.14
CA MET A 657 9.46 -17.75 -0.38
C MET A 657 10.10 -18.03 0.99
N SER A 658 9.66 -19.08 1.69
CA SER A 658 10.19 -19.44 3.01
C SER A 658 11.65 -19.90 2.93
N ILE A 659 11.99 -20.76 1.97
CA ILE A 659 13.37 -21.23 1.76
C ILE A 659 14.28 -20.05 1.43
N THR A 660 13.85 -19.16 0.54
CA THR A 660 14.60 -17.94 0.21
C THR A 660 14.89 -17.09 1.46
N ILE A 661 13.90 -16.90 2.35
CA ILE A 661 14.08 -16.18 3.62
C ILE A 661 15.12 -16.84 4.51
N ASP A 662 15.04 -18.15 4.66
CA ASP A 662 15.94 -18.89 5.54
C ASP A 662 17.37 -18.92 4.98
N ASP A 663 17.54 -19.03 3.67
CA ASP A 663 18.85 -18.92 3.00
C ASP A 663 19.50 -17.55 3.24
N PHE A 664 18.74 -16.47 3.08
CA PHE A 664 19.22 -15.11 3.37
C PHE A 664 19.50 -14.93 4.86
N ARG A 665 18.61 -15.38 5.76
CA ARG A 665 18.80 -15.27 7.20
C ARG A 665 20.04 -16.04 7.68
N ASN A 666 20.31 -17.20 7.09
CA ASN A 666 21.49 -18.00 7.39
C ASN A 666 22.77 -17.38 6.83
N PHE A 667 22.72 -16.65 5.71
CA PHE A 667 23.85 -15.90 5.16
C PHE A 667 24.39 -14.84 6.13
N PHE A 668 23.52 -14.18 6.91
CA PHE A 668 23.89 -13.09 7.82
C PHE A 668 24.13 -13.51 9.28
N LYS A 669 24.08 -14.81 9.61
CA LYS A 669 24.39 -15.25 10.99
C LYS A 669 25.83 -14.85 11.34
N PRO A 670 26.07 -14.12 12.44
CA PRO A 670 27.41 -13.70 12.87
C PRO A 670 28.27 -14.86 13.42
N ASN A 671 27.86 -16.12 13.21
CA ASN A 671 28.58 -17.28 13.72
C ASN A 671 29.82 -17.56 12.87
N LYS A 672 30.97 -17.17 13.41
CA LYS A 672 32.32 -17.59 13.01
C LYS A 672 32.59 -19.04 13.40
N GLU A 673 31.64 -19.94 13.21
CA GLU A 673 31.89 -21.35 13.40
C GLU A 673 32.30 -21.95 12.06
N LYS A 674 33.53 -22.45 12.03
CA LYS A 674 34.02 -23.22 10.89
C LYS A 674 33.29 -24.55 10.91
N HIS A 675 32.71 -24.91 9.77
CA HIS A 675 32.10 -26.22 9.58
C HIS A 675 32.67 -26.86 8.33
N THR A 676 32.57 -28.18 8.27
CA THR A 676 32.87 -28.92 7.05
C THR A 676 31.74 -28.70 6.06
N PHE A 677 32.04 -28.19 4.87
CA PHE A 677 31.05 -27.95 3.84
C PHE A 677 31.59 -28.32 2.45
N SER A 678 30.69 -28.72 1.56
CA SER A 678 31.00 -28.99 0.15
C SER A 678 31.19 -27.68 -0.63
N ILE A 679 32.28 -27.59 -1.40
CA ILE A 679 32.50 -26.47 -2.34
C ILE A 679 31.41 -26.45 -3.42
N LYS A 680 30.97 -27.63 -3.87
CA LYS A 680 29.87 -27.75 -4.83
C LYS A 680 28.61 -27.08 -4.29
N ASP A 681 28.23 -27.37 -3.05
CA ASP A 681 27.06 -26.75 -2.43
C ASP A 681 27.16 -25.23 -2.32
N ALA A 682 28.35 -24.70 -1.99
CA ALA A 682 28.57 -23.25 -1.90
C ALA A 682 28.42 -22.56 -3.28
N ILE A 683 28.91 -23.19 -4.35
CA ILE A 683 28.78 -22.69 -5.72
C ILE A 683 27.32 -22.74 -6.17
N HIS A 684 26.64 -23.89 -5.99
CA HIS A 684 25.24 -24.05 -6.39
C HIS A 684 24.31 -23.08 -5.63
N GLN A 685 24.52 -22.90 -4.33
CA GLN A 685 23.75 -21.94 -3.54
C GLN A 685 23.95 -20.51 -4.06
N THR A 686 25.18 -20.14 -4.41
CA THR A 686 25.46 -18.79 -4.94
C THR A 686 24.82 -18.59 -6.32
N ILE A 687 24.89 -19.58 -7.21
CA ILE A 687 24.23 -19.55 -8.53
C ILE A 687 22.72 -19.42 -8.35
N PHE A 688 22.12 -20.18 -7.43
CA PHE A 688 20.69 -20.12 -7.14
C PHE A 688 20.23 -18.72 -6.71
N LEU A 689 21.03 -18.00 -5.91
CA LEU A 689 20.71 -16.65 -5.44
C LEU A 689 20.64 -15.61 -6.58
N ILE A 690 21.39 -15.81 -7.65
CA ILE A 690 21.53 -14.85 -8.77
C ILE A 690 20.82 -15.28 -10.06
N ASP A 691 20.36 -16.53 -10.14
CA ASP A 691 19.87 -17.18 -11.37
C ASP A 691 18.80 -16.34 -12.09
N ASP A 692 17.77 -15.90 -11.38
CA ASP A 692 16.68 -15.08 -11.97
C ASP A 692 17.19 -13.73 -12.49
N SER A 693 18.13 -13.09 -11.78
CA SER A 693 18.74 -11.82 -12.22
C SER A 693 19.63 -12.01 -13.45
N PHE A 694 20.24 -13.18 -13.62
CA PHE A 694 21.13 -13.45 -14.75
C PHE A 694 20.32 -13.84 -15.98
N LYS A 695 19.26 -14.62 -15.80
CA LYS A 695 18.29 -14.96 -16.85
C LYS A 695 17.58 -13.73 -17.41
N SER A 696 17.21 -12.75 -16.58
CA SER A 696 16.56 -11.52 -17.07
C SER A 696 17.47 -10.66 -17.97
N HIS A 697 18.78 -10.90 -17.95
CA HIS A 697 19.79 -10.22 -18.78
C HIS A 697 20.46 -11.18 -19.78
N ASN A 698 19.88 -12.37 -20.03
CA ASN A 698 20.38 -13.39 -20.95
C ASN A 698 21.83 -13.86 -20.68
N ILE A 699 22.29 -13.83 -19.43
CA ILE A 699 23.63 -14.27 -19.04
C ILE A 699 23.62 -15.79 -18.81
N LYS A 700 24.47 -16.51 -19.54
CA LYS A 700 24.60 -17.97 -19.43
C LYS A 700 25.70 -18.36 -18.45
N ILE A 701 25.40 -19.18 -17.45
CA ILE A 701 26.38 -19.73 -16.49
C ILE A 701 26.58 -21.22 -16.80
N GLU A 702 27.83 -21.65 -16.98
CA GLU A 702 28.20 -23.07 -17.06
C GLU A 702 29.13 -23.44 -15.91
N SER A 703 28.77 -24.50 -15.18
CA SER A 703 29.55 -25.03 -14.06
C SER A 703 30.12 -26.42 -14.38
N GLU A 704 31.45 -26.53 -14.46
CA GLU A 704 32.20 -27.78 -14.56
C GLU A 704 32.88 -28.07 -13.22
N ILE A 705 32.18 -28.78 -12.33
CA ILE A 705 32.66 -29.08 -10.98
C ILE A 705 33.27 -30.48 -10.99
N SER A 706 34.60 -30.54 -11.03
CA SER A 706 35.39 -31.78 -10.90
C SER A 706 35.67 -32.04 -9.42
N ASP A 707 35.35 -33.25 -8.95
CA ASP A 707 35.52 -33.79 -7.59
C ASP A 707 34.91 -32.91 -6.47
N ASP A 708 33.83 -33.40 -5.86
CA ASP A 708 33.19 -32.72 -4.72
C ASP A 708 34.07 -32.83 -3.47
N ILE A 709 34.72 -31.73 -3.11
CA ILE A 709 35.64 -31.66 -1.98
C ILE A 709 34.97 -30.90 -0.84
N THR A 710 34.98 -31.52 0.32
CA THR A 710 34.62 -30.89 1.58
C THR A 710 35.82 -30.15 2.18
N ILE A 711 35.64 -28.88 2.53
CA ILE A 711 36.64 -28.07 3.23
C ILE A 711 36.12 -27.63 4.59
N TYR A 712 37.04 -27.39 5.53
CA TYR A 712 36.73 -26.84 6.84
C TYR A 712 36.91 -25.31 6.84
N GLY A 713 35.80 -24.57 6.85
CA GLY A 713 35.85 -23.11 6.74
C GLY A 713 34.50 -22.44 6.87
N PHE A 714 34.38 -21.24 6.30
CA PHE A 714 33.17 -20.42 6.37
C PHE A 714 32.40 -20.45 5.05
N LYS A 715 31.42 -21.36 4.94
CA LYS A 715 30.59 -21.52 3.73
C LYS A 715 30.04 -20.19 3.21
N ASN A 716 29.46 -19.39 4.11
CA ASN A 716 28.84 -18.11 3.76
C ASN A 716 29.86 -17.07 3.26
N GLU A 717 31.08 -17.05 3.81
CA GLU A 717 32.11 -16.12 3.35
C GLU A 717 32.63 -16.49 1.96
N LEU A 718 32.73 -17.80 1.65
CA LEU A 718 33.01 -18.24 0.28
C LEU A 718 31.89 -17.83 -0.67
N SER A 719 30.63 -18.06 -0.28
CA SER A 719 29.47 -17.63 -1.09
C SER A 719 29.46 -16.12 -1.31
N GLN A 720 29.90 -15.31 -0.33
CA GLN A 720 30.04 -13.85 -0.50
C GLN A 720 31.14 -13.50 -1.52
N VAL A 721 32.28 -14.17 -1.48
CA VAL A 721 33.36 -13.99 -2.48
C VAL A 721 32.87 -14.33 -3.88
N LEU A 722 32.21 -15.48 -4.03
CA LEU A 722 31.64 -15.93 -5.31
C LEU A 722 30.60 -14.94 -5.83
N LEU A 723 29.69 -14.47 -4.96
CA LEU A 723 28.67 -13.50 -5.30
C LEU A 723 29.28 -12.20 -5.81
N ASN A 724 30.27 -11.64 -5.09
CA ASN A 724 30.94 -10.40 -5.45
C ASN A 724 31.66 -10.48 -6.81
N ILE A 725 32.23 -11.64 -7.15
CA ILE A 725 32.86 -11.84 -8.45
C ILE A 725 31.79 -11.90 -9.56
N LEU A 726 30.72 -12.67 -9.34
CA LEU A 726 29.66 -12.87 -10.32
C LEU A 726 28.89 -11.57 -10.61
N THR A 727 28.55 -10.79 -9.59
CA THR A 727 27.87 -9.49 -9.78
C THR A 727 28.76 -8.49 -10.51
N ASN A 728 30.07 -8.46 -10.23
CA ASN A 728 31.01 -7.64 -10.99
C ASN A 728 31.07 -8.05 -12.47
N SER A 729 31.06 -9.35 -12.79
CA SER A 729 30.98 -9.81 -14.19
C SER A 729 29.66 -9.39 -14.85
N LYS A 730 28.52 -9.49 -14.15
CA LYS A 730 27.23 -8.99 -14.64
C LYS A 730 27.26 -7.49 -14.96
N ASP A 731 27.76 -6.68 -14.05
CA ASP A 731 27.83 -5.22 -14.26
C ASP A 731 28.69 -4.89 -15.48
N ALA A 732 29.81 -5.61 -15.64
CA ALA A 732 30.68 -5.45 -16.80
C ALA A 732 29.98 -5.85 -18.12
N PHE A 733 29.13 -6.88 -18.13
CA PHE A 733 28.32 -7.24 -19.30
C PHE A 733 27.35 -6.14 -19.70
N LEU A 734 26.70 -5.51 -18.72
CA LEU A 734 25.71 -4.46 -18.94
C LEU A 734 26.37 -3.15 -19.39
N GLU A 735 27.49 -2.77 -18.78
CA GLU A 735 28.24 -1.57 -19.15
C GLU A 735 28.79 -1.64 -20.58
N LYS A 736 29.28 -2.82 -20.99
CA LYS A 736 29.88 -3.05 -22.31
C LYS A 736 28.91 -3.58 -23.36
N ASN A 737 27.63 -3.79 -23.02
CA ASN A 737 26.58 -4.32 -23.89
C ASN A 737 27.01 -5.59 -24.66
N ILE A 738 27.52 -6.60 -23.94
CA ILE A 738 27.95 -7.86 -24.55
C ILE A 738 26.73 -8.63 -25.09
N GLU A 739 26.73 -8.99 -26.38
CA GLU A 739 25.59 -9.66 -27.04
C GLU A 739 25.32 -11.08 -26.53
N SER A 740 26.36 -11.82 -26.13
CA SER A 740 26.26 -13.20 -25.64
C SER A 740 27.06 -13.37 -24.34
N PRO A 741 26.56 -12.83 -23.21
CA PRO A 741 27.29 -12.83 -21.96
C PRO A 741 27.33 -14.24 -21.33
N TYR A 742 28.52 -14.67 -20.95
CA TYR A 742 28.79 -16.03 -20.50
C TYR A 742 29.79 -16.06 -19.34
N ILE A 743 29.52 -16.89 -18.34
CA ILE A 743 30.42 -17.18 -17.22
C ILE A 743 30.67 -18.68 -17.12
N LYS A 744 31.95 -19.05 -16.99
CA LYS A 744 32.42 -20.41 -16.75
C LYS A 744 33.01 -20.56 -15.36
N ILE A 745 32.49 -21.51 -14.59
CA ILE A 745 33.03 -21.87 -13.28
C ILE A 745 33.65 -23.28 -13.37
N LYS A 746 34.94 -23.41 -13.06
CA LYS A 746 35.64 -24.70 -13.00
C LYS A 746 36.26 -24.94 -11.64
N THR A 747 36.17 -26.16 -11.12
CA THR A 747 36.95 -26.58 -9.94
C THR A 747 38.03 -27.59 -10.34
N LYS A 748 39.22 -27.46 -9.77
CA LYS A 748 40.32 -28.41 -9.92
C LYS A 748 40.89 -28.77 -8.55
N HIS A 749 40.92 -30.06 -8.26
CA HIS A 749 41.62 -30.59 -7.11
C HIS A 749 43.14 -30.58 -7.35
N LEU A 750 43.91 -30.05 -6.41
CA LEU A 750 45.37 -30.19 -6.34
C LEU A 750 45.71 -30.86 -4.99
N GLN A 751 46.88 -31.48 -4.87
CA GLN A 751 47.26 -32.28 -3.68
C GLN A 751 47.10 -31.55 -2.34
N THR A 752 47.26 -30.23 -2.30
CA THR A 752 47.24 -29.43 -1.06
C THR A 752 46.17 -28.33 -1.04
N HIS A 753 45.54 -28.04 -2.19
CA HIS A 753 44.62 -26.92 -2.35
C HIS A 753 43.52 -27.26 -3.36
N ILE A 754 42.33 -26.70 -3.17
CA ILE A 754 41.32 -26.64 -4.22
C ILE A 754 41.47 -25.32 -4.98
N LYS A 755 41.41 -25.41 -6.31
CA LYS A 755 41.44 -24.26 -7.21
C LYS A 755 40.06 -24.04 -7.83
N ILE A 756 39.46 -22.89 -7.58
CA ILE A 756 38.20 -22.45 -8.22
C ILE A 756 38.55 -21.38 -9.26
N LEU A 757 38.13 -21.60 -10.49
CA LEU A 757 38.35 -20.72 -11.63
C LEU A 757 37.00 -20.15 -12.07
N ILE A 758 36.89 -18.83 -12.13
CA ILE A 758 35.70 -18.13 -12.62
C ILE A 758 36.15 -17.26 -13.79
N SER A 759 35.65 -17.56 -14.98
CA SER A 759 35.99 -16.85 -16.22
C SER A 759 34.74 -16.22 -16.81
N ASP A 760 34.82 -14.95 -17.20
CA ASP A 760 33.78 -14.28 -17.98
C ASP A 760 34.27 -13.94 -19.39
N ASN A 761 33.35 -13.49 -20.25
CA ASN A 761 33.66 -12.88 -21.54
C ASN A 761 33.32 -11.39 -21.58
N ALA A 762 33.50 -10.69 -20.45
CA ALA A 762 33.16 -9.26 -20.32
C ALA A 762 34.28 -8.33 -20.83
N GLY A 763 35.21 -8.84 -21.65
CA GLY A 763 36.46 -8.17 -22.00
C GLY A 763 37.44 -8.04 -20.82
N GLY A 764 38.71 -7.76 -21.10
CA GLY A 764 39.74 -7.66 -20.06
C GLY A 764 39.66 -6.41 -19.18
N ILE A 765 40.43 -6.42 -18.10
CA ILE A 765 40.76 -5.27 -17.24
C ILE A 765 42.03 -4.59 -17.78
N ASN A 766 42.10 -3.26 -17.80
CA ASN A 766 43.31 -2.57 -18.25
C ASN A 766 44.54 -2.98 -17.39
N GLU A 767 45.67 -3.31 -18.03
CA GLU A 767 46.87 -3.82 -17.34
C GLU A 767 47.42 -2.85 -16.29
N SER A 768 47.21 -1.54 -16.47
CA SER A 768 47.62 -0.53 -15.50
C SER A 768 46.86 -0.57 -14.17
N ILE A 769 45.67 -1.20 -14.14
CA ILE A 769 44.79 -1.23 -12.97
C ILE A 769 44.54 -2.64 -12.44
N ILE A 770 44.91 -3.71 -13.16
CA ILE A 770 44.64 -5.10 -12.74
C ILE A 770 45.24 -5.44 -11.37
N ASN A 771 46.39 -4.85 -11.03
CA ASN A 771 47.02 -5.03 -9.72
C ASN A 771 46.37 -4.17 -8.61
N LYS A 772 45.60 -3.14 -8.99
CA LYS A 772 44.92 -2.21 -8.08
C LYS A 772 43.48 -2.59 -7.78
N ILE A 773 42.87 -3.51 -8.52
CA ILE A 773 41.46 -3.89 -8.31
C ILE A 773 41.16 -4.49 -6.93
N PHE A 774 42.21 -4.92 -6.21
CA PHE A 774 42.11 -5.42 -4.85
C PHE A 774 42.54 -4.38 -3.81
N GLU A 775 42.84 -3.14 -4.18
CA GLU A 775 43.09 -2.04 -3.25
C GLU A 775 41.76 -1.50 -2.70
N PRO A 776 41.71 -1.10 -1.41
CA PRO A 776 40.49 -0.56 -0.82
C PRO A 776 40.10 0.76 -1.52
N TYR A 777 38.79 0.94 -1.75
CA TYR A 777 38.17 2.09 -2.44
C TYR A 777 38.51 2.23 -3.92
N PHE A 778 39.23 1.27 -4.50
CA PHE A 778 39.50 1.27 -5.92
C PHE A 778 38.23 0.85 -6.68
N THR A 779 37.67 1.77 -7.45
CA THR A 779 36.52 1.53 -8.33
C THR A 779 36.70 2.26 -9.65
N THR A 780 36.25 1.63 -10.74
CA THR A 780 36.17 2.26 -12.07
C THR A 780 34.76 2.78 -12.38
N LYS A 781 33.80 2.59 -11.46
CA LYS A 781 32.41 3.02 -11.57
C LYS A 781 32.23 4.42 -10.96
N ASP A 782 31.28 5.21 -11.47
CA ASP A 782 30.93 6.53 -10.92
C ASP A 782 30.66 6.47 -9.40
N SER A 783 30.97 7.56 -8.68
CA SER A 783 30.94 7.63 -7.21
C SER A 783 29.59 7.30 -6.55
N TYR A 784 28.51 7.20 -7.33
CA TYR A 784 27.17 6.79 -6.89
C TYR A 784 26.89 5.27 -7.01
N ASN A 785 27.65 4.52 -7.82
CA ASN A 785 27.32 3.13 -8.20
C ASN A 785 28.36 2.07 -7.79
N GLY A 786 29.46 2.44 -7.11
CA GLY A 786 30.45 1.46 -6.67
C GLY A 786 31.23 1.91 -5.44
N THR A 787 31.25 1.08 -4.40
CA THR A 787 31.95 1.37 -3.14
C THR A 787 33.47 1.13 -3.21
N GLY A 788 33.94 0.38 -4.22
CA GLY A 788 35.35 0.00 -4.38
C GLY A 788 35.88 -0.95 -3.28
N LEU A 789 34.99 -1.54 -2.48
CA LEU A 789 35.37 -2.41 -1.36
C LEU A 789 35.13 -3.90 -1.63
N GLY A 790 34.24 -4.27 -2.55
CA GLY A 790 33.82 -5.67 -2.75
C GLY A 790 34.97 -6.64 -3.08
N LEU A 791 35.85 -6.30 -4.03
CA LEU A 791 36.99 -7.16 -4.39
C LEU A 791 38.11 -7.16 -3.33
N TYR A 792 38.34 -6.02 -2.68
CA TYR A 792 39.25 -5.94 -1.52
C TYR A 792 38.77 -6.84 -0.38
N MET A 793 37.47 -6.81 -0.06
CA MET A 793 36.83 -7.70 0.91
C MET A 793 36.95 -9.17 0.52
N SER A 794 36.71 -9.48 -0.76
CA SER A 794 36.90 -10.85 -1.27
C SER A 794 38.33 -11.35 -1.06
N LYS A 795 39.32 -10.49 -1.28
CA LYS A 795 40.73 -10.82 -1.05
C LYS A 795 41.02 -11.03 0.44
N MET A 796 40.51 -10.15 1.31
CA MET A 796 40.66 -10.31 2.77
C MET A 796 40.03 -11.62 3.26
N ILE A 797 38.83 -11.97 2.81
CA ILE A 797 38.15 -13.21 3.21
C ILE A 797 39.00 -14.43 2.83
N ILE A 798 39.45 -14.49 1.57
CA ILE A 798 40.23 -15.63 1.09
C ILE A 798 41.60 -15.70 1.78
N GLU A 799 42.33 -14.59 1.87
CA GLU A 799 43.71 -14.59 2.38
C GLU A 799 43.78 -14.63 3.92
N GLN A 800 42.91 -13.89 4.63
CA GLN A 800 42.95 -13.79 6.10
C GLN A 800 42.11 -14.86 6.80
N ASN A 801 40.90 -15.14 6.31
CA ASN A 801 39.97 -16.06 7.00
C ASN A 801 40.12 -17.51 6.53
N MET A 802 40.44 -17.72 5.25
CA MET A 802 40.56 -19.04 4.63
C MET A 802 42.01 -19.47 4.33
N GLN A 803 43.01 -18.63 4.65
CA GLN A 803 44.44 -18.90 4.41
C GLN A 803 44.74 -19.28 2.94
N GLY A 804 43.94 -18.75 2.02
CA GLY A 804 44.02 -19.00 0.60
C GLY A 804 44.69 -17.87 -0.17
N GLN A 805 44.49 -17.86 -1.49
CA GLN A 805 44.95 -16.80 -2.37
C GLN A 805 43.88 -16.46 -3.42
N LEU A 806 43.63 -15.17 -3.64
CA LEU A 806 42.75 -14.68 -4.70
C LEU A 806 43.57 -13.86 -5.71
N SER A 807 43.47 -14.20 -6.99
CA SER A 807 44.12 -13.44 -8.07
C SER A 807 43.20 -13.31 -9.29
N ALA A 808 43.48 -12.32 -10.12
CA ALA A 808 42.80 -12.08 -11.39
C ALA A 808 43.81 -11.98 -12.52
N LYS A 809 43.45 -12.45 -13.72
CA LYS A 809 44.23 -12.30 -14.94
C LYS A 809 43.31 -12.06 -16.13
N ASN A 810 43.77 -11.31 -17.13
CA ASN A 810 43.06 -11.23 -18.39
C ASN A 810 43.19 -12.53 -19.18
N ILE A 811 42.11 -12.90 -19.85
CA ILE A 811 42.04 -13.95 -20.87
C ILE A 811 41.60 -13.29 -22.19
N GLN A 812 41.64 -14.05 -23.29
CA GLN A 812 41.48 -13.53 -24.65
C GLN A 812 40.24 -12.63 -24.82
N ASP A 813 39.11 -13.01 -24.21
CA ASP A 813 37.83 -12.30 -24.34
C ASP A 813 37.26 -11.81 -22.99
N GLY A 814 38.03 -11.81 -21.89
CA GLY A 814 37.48 -11.53 -20.57
C GLY A 814 38.47 -11.58 -19.42
N VAL A 815 37.97 -11.82 -18.20
CA VAL A 815 38.78 -11.93 -16.98
C VAL A 815 38.62 -13.32 -16.38
N GLN A 816 39.71 -13.86 -15.83
CA GLN A 816 39.69 -15.07 -15.02
C GLN A 816 40.14 -14.77 -13.59
N PHE A 817 39.23 -14.98 -12.64
CA PHE A 817 39.53 -15.02 -11.22
C PHE A 817 39.95 -16.44 -10.82
N SER A 818 41.01 -16.54 -10.01
CA SER A 818 41.53 -17.80 -9.48
C SER A 818 41.54 -17.73 -7.96
N ILE A 819 40.79 -18.61 -7.32
CA ILE A 819 40.72 -18.77 -5.86
C ILE A 819 41.43 -20.07 -5.50
N TYR A 820 42.41 -19.99 -4.61
CA TYR A 820 43.11 -21.13 -4.03
C TYR A 820 42.72 -21.23 -2.57
N ILE A 821 42.20 -22.39 -2.14
CA ILE A 821 41.86 -22.64 -0.74
C ILE A 821 42.60 -23.91 -0.28
N PRO A 822 43.33 -23.89 0.85
CA PRO A 822 43.98 -25.08 1.38
C PRO A 822 42.97 -26.16 1.76
N ILE A 823 43.27 -27.41 1.42
CA ILE A 823 42.48 -28.56 1.86
C ILE A 823 43.03 -28.97 3.23
N ASN A 824 42.49 -28.38 4.29
CA ASN A 824 42.86 -28.79 5.64
C ASN A 824 42.28 -30.19 5.94
N LEU A 825 43.13 -31.22 5.80
CA LEU A 825 42.91 -32.55 6.34
C LEU A 825 43.18 -32.53 7.85
N LYS A 826 42.17 -32.16 8.64
CA LYS A 826 41.86 -32.74 9.97
C LYS A 826 40.68 -32.07 10.63
#